data_AF-A0A6P2GH87-F1
#
_entry.id   AF-A0A6P2GH87-F1
#
_cell.length_a   1.000
_cell.length_b   1.000
_cell.length_c   1.000
_cell.angle_alpha   90.00
_cell.angle_beta   90.00
_cell.angle_gamma   90.00
#
_symmetry.space_group_name_H-M   'P 1'
#
loop_
_entity.id
_entity.type
_entity.pdbx_description
1 polymer ?
#
loop_
_entity_poly.entity_id
_entity_poly.type
_entity_poly.pdbx_seq_one_letter_code
_entity_poly.pdbx_strand_id
1 'polypeptide(L)'
;MTDSLPDLRPVADAPTDEPVTQVDTPDAPAPRPEPPPIIVGRVEGVTMFAKGTPLICILQMPLPGVVIFVHGVNSEGEWFDATEEGLCKGLNRRLGRLDDQLMYHGIEAGQLTPAKYTESVTPDGFLNPDLLADNYIKPDPSFSPVIHFRWGYRATGAELKEYGDKIFLNEQDYWGGGPFTNGCASLPDLWHGGLDDRTMGWMTVQGINPTNRPLYRAPPRAYGVLAALRLAKLIESIRQMQADVPITVVCHSQGNIVGLTAAFFGDAFPDVEDPWGRTGHCVADAYVLANAPYSLANADGPYKSDTFMDTWSQRATKDASGHRGRQTYTARTKTFGKFLSIIGNRKAFEQPVDKVDEDMKNKRVSPTSNRSYAAQEDRDRNGLNGSTYGRVTAYCCPHDQVISAVTVQGIGWRGISKHELDDIGAAGILTQRVFASGFPVGVQKPYRYWEDDWRHGKPGTKSGFWYPPSPPAKFNLIGAVKGNESVWGIATTLATAPLMFVVTGISSALNMLRVNADPPKGWTVVADAPALDDPFPPRALRFGKPVETKDGDAVSDFNEGNDPPAAWRDANKTDADKRADDPYDQYKAKNEDSVAQGTAATEAGQRYEDRALMRMEARRTLNTEWLDGDGHVIGEDGKSEMPEGYKEWRDKQIVDWLDRGATNSPTNHSTTMTNPEHAEKALAYDVAVGRCYLTEKQLKELRIQADWRMVAGAPDDGQVKKYAKYFKSGTVDDLPMHKWVHAEKSEGAIPDAIADEREGEFYLRVGGVI
;
A
#
# COMPACT_ATOMS: atom_id res chain seq x y z
N MET A 1 -39.89 -25.39 65.43
CA MET A 1 -40.29 -24.41 64.40
C MET A 1 -39.09 -23.51 64.17
N THR A 2 -38.65 -23.39 62.91
CA THR A 2 -38.03 -22.21 62.24
C THR A 2 -37.16 -21.28 63.10
N ASP A 3 -35.94 -20.87 62.79
CA ASP A 3 -35.14 -20.79 61.56
C ASP A 3 -33.73 -20.29 61.98
N SER A 4 -32.77 -20.34 61.03
CA SER A 4 -31.60 -19.44 60.88
C SER A 4 -30.19 -20.00 61.21
N LEU A 5 -29.38 -20.05 60.14
CA LEU A 5 -27.91 -20.09 59.91
C LEU A 5 -26.93 -19.97 61.12
N PRO A 6 -25.70 -20.54 61.00
CA PRO A 6 -24.57 -19.70 60.57
C PRO A 6 -23.50 -20.37 59.68
N ASP A 7 -22.82 -19.48 58.93
CA ASP A 7 -21.55 -19.64 58.22
C ASP A 7 -20.37 -19.78 59.20
N LEU A 8 -19.57 -20.85 59.09
CA LEU A 8 -18.23 -20.95 59.66
C LEU A 8 -17.30 -21.81 58.77
N ARG A 9 -16.35 -21.12 58.15
CA ARG A 9 -15.16 -21.56 57.38
C ARG A 9 -14.48 -22.82 57.92
N PRO A 10 -13.90 -23.68 57.06
CA PRO A 10 -12.83 -24.59 57.47
C PRO A 10 -11.45 -23.92 57.34
N VAL A 11 -10.66 -24.15 58.38
CA VAL A 11 -9.27 -23.74 58.60
C VAL A 11 -8.34 -24.49 57.63
N ALA A 12 -7.28 -23.81 57.19
CA ALA A 12 -6.21 -24.39 56.40
C ALA A 12 -5.40 -25.41 57.23
N ASP A 13 -5.30 -26.64 56.74
CA ASP A 13 -4.37 -27.64 57.25
C ASP A 13 -3.00 -27.52 56.57
N ALA A 14 -1.95 -27.61 57.38
CA ALA A 14 -0.54 -27.50 57.00
C ALA A 14 -0.06 -28.70 56.15
N PRO A 15 0.97 -28.52 55.30
CA PRO A 15 1.39 -29.52 54.33
C PRO A 15 2.24 -30.61 55.00
N THR A 16 1.90 -31.88 54.77
CA THR A 16 2.77 -33.02 55.03
C THR A 16 3.49 -33.41 53.74
N ASP A 17 4.81 -33.20 53.74
CA ASP A 17 5.74 -33.76 52.77
C ASP A 17 5.73 -35.30 52.83
N GLU A 18 5.38 -35.97 51.73
CA GLU A 18 6.07 -37.18 51.25
C GLU A 18 5.74 -37.45 49.76
N PRO A 19 6.72 -37.89 48.93
CA PRO A 19 6.60 -37.88 47.48
C PRO A 19 6.02 -39.20 46.96
N VAL A 20 4.79 -39.17 46.43
CA VAL A 20 4.26 -40.27 45.63
C VAL A 20 4.54 -39.99 44.16
N THR A 21 5.52 -40.72 43.63
CA THR A 21 5.84 -40.81 42.21
C THR A 21 4.74 -41.60 41.49
N GLN A 22 3.72 -40.89 41.00
CA GLN A 22 2.83 -41.42 39.99
C GLN A 22 3.32 -40.88 38.64
N VAL A 23 3.85 -41.78 37.82
CA VAL A 23 4.21 -41.49 36.44
C VAL A 23 2.88 -41.29 35.70
N ASP A 24 2.51 -40.03 35.50
CA ASP A 24 1.43 -39.68 34.59
C ASP A 24 1.85 -40.10 33.18
N THR A 25 1.27 -41.19 32.72
CA THR A 25 1.12 -41.48 31.29
C THR A 25 0.63 -40.19 30.63
N PRO A 26 1.28 -39.65 29.58
CA PRO A 26 0.77 -38.46 28.93
C PRO A 26 -0.67 -38.73 28.50
N ASP A 27 -1.60 -37.90 28.99
CA ASP A 27 -2.99 -37.93 28.60
C ASP A 27 -3.04 -38.07 27.08
N ALA A 28 -3.76 -39.10 26.61
CA ALA A 28 -3.99 -39.27 25.19
C ALA A 28 -4.53 -37.93 24.66
N PRO A 29 -3.91 -37.33 23.62
CA PRO A 29 -4.34 -36.05 23.11
C PRO A 29 -5.84 -36.14 22.81
N ALA A 30 -6.61 -35.16 23.31
CA ALA A 30 -8.05 -35.13 23.12
C ALA A 30 -8.38 -35.38 21.63
N PRO A 31 -9.35 -36.25 21.32
CA PRO A 31 -9.68 -36.56 19.94
C PRO A 31 -10.02 -35.28 19.18
N ARG A 32 -9.41 -35.11 18.00
CA ARG A 32 -9.60 -33.93 17.15
C ARG A 32 -11.09 -33.77 16.83
N PRO A 33 -11.65 -32.54 16.88
CA PRO A 33 -12.99 -32.29 16.37
C PRO A 33 -13.14 -32.81 14.93
N GLU A 34 -14.33 -33.28 14.56
CA GLU A 34 -14.60 -33.61 13.16
C GLU A 34 -14.39 -32.37 12.28
N PRO A 35 -13.78 -32.52 11.08
CA PRO A 35 -13.55 -31.39 10.22
C PRO A 35 -14.87 -30.71 9.84
N PRO A 36 -14.92 -29.37 9.78
CA PRO A 36 -16.14 -28.66 9.44
C PRO A 36 -16.59 -29.03 8.03
N PRO A 37 -17.91 -29.16 7.80
CA PRO A 37 -18.44 -29.43 6.47
C PRO A 37 -18.15 -28.25 5.53
N ILE A 38 -17.88 -28.56 4.26
CA ILE A 38 -17.73 -27.56 3.20
C ILE A 38 -19.11 -27.24 2.64
N ILE A 39 -19.46 -25.95 2.56
CA ILE A 39 -20.68 -25.51 1.88
C ILE A 39 -20.43 -25.64 0.38
N VAL A 40 -21.13 -26.58 -0.24
CA VAL A 40 -21.04 -26.87 -1.69
C VAL A 40 -22.13 -26.16 -2.50
N GLY A 41 -23.18 -25.66 -1.86
CA GLY A 41 -24.26 -24.92 -2.54
C GLY A 41 -25.35 -24.49 -1.55
N ARG A 42 -26.09 -23.43 -1.90
CA ARG A 42 -27.23 -22.93 -1.13
C ARG A 42 -28.39 -22.63 -2.07
N VAL A 43 -29.61 -22.88 -1.61
CA VAL A 43 -30.82 -22.47 -2.31
C VAL A 43 -31.91 -22.15 -1.29
N GLU A 44 -32.58 -21.02 -1.46
CA GLU A 44 -33.78 -20.65 -0.73
C GLU A 44 -34.96 -20.61 -1.70
N GLY A 45 -36.11 -21.17 -1.31
CA GLY A 45 -37.27 -21.22 -2.17
C GLY A 45 -38.54 -21.64 -1.44
N VAL A 46 -39.69 -21.29 -2.03
CA VAL A 46 -41.00 -21.69 -1.51
C VAL A 46 -41.36 -23.04 -2.12
N THR A 47 -41.58 -24.05 -1.29
CA THR A 47 -42.06 -25.35 -1.75
C THR A 47 -43.53 -25.23 -2.15
N MET A 48 -43.83 -25.38 -3.44
CA MET A 48 -45.22 -25.49 -3.90
C MET A 48 -45.73 -26.91 -3.70
N PHE A 49 -47.02 -27.08 -3.36
CA PHE A 49 -47.69 -28.39 -3.29
C PHE A 49 -47.81 -29.11 -4.64
N ALA A 50 -47.26 -28.54 -5.71
CA ALA A 50 -47.23 -29.12 -7.04
C ALA A 50 -46.15 -30.22 -7.13
N LYS A 51 -46.60 -31.48 -7.24
CA LYS A 51 -45.74 -32.64 -7.49
C LYS A 51 -44.89 -32.41 -8.74
N GLY A 52 -43.57 -32.56 -8.62
CA GLY A 52 -42.64 -32.48 -9.76
C GLY A 52 -41.94 -31.14 -9.97
N THR A 53 -41.99 -30.21 -9.00
CA THR A 53 -41.18 -28.97 -9.04
C THR A 53 -39.97 -29.11 -8.12
N PRO A 54 -38.81 -29.59 -8.60
CA PRO A 54 -37.64 -29.75 -7.75
C PRO A 54 -37.06 -28.38 -7.37
N LEU A 55 -36.61 -28.25 -6.13
CA LEU A 55 -35.74 -27.14 -5.73
C LEU A 55 -34.32 -27.45 -6.26
N ILE A 56 -33.79 -26.59 -7.13
CA ILE A 56 -32.47 -26.77 -7.74
C ILE A 56 -31.43 -26.10 -6.84
N CYS A 57 -30.54 -26.89 -6.24
CA CYS A 57 -29.36 -26.40 -5.55
C CYS A 57 -28.16 -26.46 -6.52
N ILE A 58 -27.52 -25.33 -6.77
CA ILE A 58 -26.37 -25.23 -7.68
C ILE A 58 -25.10 -25.46 -6.86
N LEU A 59 -24.19 -26.28 -7.38
CA LEU A 59 -22.84 -26.38 -6.82
C LEU A 59 -22.12 -25.04 -7.10
N GLN A 60 -21.89 -24.24 -6.06
CA GLN A 60 -21.17 -22.98 -6.21
C GLN A 60 -19.70 -23.28 -6.43
N MET A 61 -19.11 -22.83 -7.55
CA MET A 61 -17.67 -22.98 -7.74
C MET A 61 -16.93 -22.18 -6.65
N PRO A 62 -15.88 -22.75 -6.01
CA PRO A 62 -15.19 -22.11 -4.90
C PRO A 62 -14.47 -20.84 -5.35
N LEU A 63 -14.06 -20.01 -4.38
CA LEU A 63 -13.14 -18.91 -4.69
C LEU A 63 -11.78 -19.49 -5.17
N PRO A 64 -11.06 -18.79 -6.06
CA PRO A 64 -9.78 -19.27 -6.59
C PRO A 64 -8.59 -19.10 -5.63
N GLY A 65 -8.83 -18.62 -4.41
CA GLY A 65 -7.80 -18.21 -3.46
C GLY A 65 -8.22 -16.95 -2.71
N VAL A 66 -7.27 -16.35 -2.01
CA VAL A 66 -7.37 -15.04 -1.36
C VAL A 66 -6.34 -14.10 -1.97
N VAL A 67 -6.75 -12.89 -2.29
CA VAL A 67 -5.87 -11.84 -2.80
C VAL A 67 -5.90 -10.66 -1.84
N ILE A 68 -4.76 -10.30 -1.25
CA ILE A 68 -4.66 -9.22 -0.27
C ILE A 68 -4.06 -8.00 -0.95
N PHE A 69 -4.81 -6.89 -0.97
CA PHE A 69 -4.35 -5.62 -1.52
C PHE A 69 -3.75 -4.75 -0.41
N VAL A 70 -2.51 -4.27 -0.61
CA VAL A 70 -1.77 -3.47 0.36
C VAL A 70 -1.42 -2.12 -0.26
N HIS A 71 -1.99 -1.05 0.30
CA HIS A 71 -1.80 0.31 -0.21
C HIS A 71 -0.47 0.95 0.26
N GLY A 72 -0.12 2.07 -0.38
CA GLY A 72 1.08 2.87 -0.10
C GLY A 72 0.95 3.85 1.08
N VAL A 73 1.93 4.75 1.20
CA VAL A 73 1.88 5.91 2.10
C VAL A 73 0.89 6.96 1.58
N ASN A 74 0.37 7.81 2.47
CA ASN A 74 -0.58 8.86 2.11
C ASN A 74 -1.73 8.34 1.24
N SER A 75 -2.36 7.26 1.68
CA SER A 75 -3.35 6.52 0.90
C SER A 75 -4.29 5.77 1.83
N GLU A 76 -5.57 5.73 1.49
CA GLU A 76 -6.59 4.88 2.11
C GLU A 76 -7.00 3.72 1.16
N GLY A 77 -6.18 3.48 0.12
CA GLY A 77 -6.38 2.42 -0.88
C GLY A 77 -7.18 2.86 -2.10
N GLU A 78 -6.87 4.03 -2.68
CA GLU A 78 -7.61 4.64 -3.80
C GLU A 78 -7.65 3.75 -5.06
N TRP A 79 -6.70 2.82 -5.22
CA TRP A 79 -6.63 1.90 -6.35
C TRP A 79 -7.44 0.62 -6.17
N PHE A 80 -7.89 0.33 -4.94
CA PHE A 80 -8.48 -0.96 -4.57
C PHE A 80 -9.73 -1.29 -5.39
N ASP A 81 -10.71 -0.38 -5.46
CA ASP A 81 -11.99 -0.64 -6.12
C ASP A 81 -11.81 -0.94 -7.61
N ALA A 82 -11.02 -0.12 -8.32
CA ALA A 82 -10.74 -0.32 -9.74
C ALA A 82 -9.99 -1.63 -10.00
N THR A 83 -8.99 -1.95 -9.17
CA THR A 83 -8.25 -3.21 -9.33
C THR A 83 -9.11 -4.42 -8.97
N GLU A 84 -9.97 -4.35 -7.95
CA GLU A 84 -10.86 -5.44 -7.56
C GLU A 84 -11.89 -5.74 -8.65
N GLU A 85 -12.45 -4.68 -9.27
CA GLU A 85 -13.34 -4.80 -10.43
C GLU A 85 -12.66 -5.53 -11.58
N GLY A 86 -11.48 -5.06 -11.98
CA GLY A 86 -10.69 -5.66 -13.05
C GLY A 86 -10.29 -7.10 -12.74
N LEU A 87 -9.79 -7.35 -11.53
CA LEU A 87 -9.35 -8.67 -11.08
C LEU A 87 -10.50 -9.69 -11.11
N CYS A 88 -11.70 -9.33 -10.63
CA CYS A 88 -12.86 -10.22 -10.70
C CYS A 88 -13.25 -10.55 -12.14
N LYS A 89 -13.27 -9.55 -13.05
CA LYS A 89 -13.52 -9.76 -14.49
C LYS A 89 -12.48 -10.67 -15.12
N GLY A 90 -11.21 -10.40 -14.88
CA GLY A 90 -10.08 -11.16 -15.43
C GLY A 90 -10.08 -12.60 -14.93
N LEU A 91 -10.34 -12.81 -13.65
CA LEU A 91 -10.44 -14.16 -13.07
C LEU A 91 -11.67 -14.91 -13.58
N ASN A 92 -12.82 -14.25 -13.80
CA ASN A 92 -13.95 -14.90 -14.46
C ASN A 92 -13.58 -15.37 -15.87
N ARG A 93 -12.83 -14.57 -16.64
CA ARG A 93 -12.30 -14.98 -17.95
C ARG A 93 -11.28 -16.12 -17.85
N ARG A 94 -10.29 -16.02 -16.96
CA ARG A 94 -9.22 -17.02 -16.76
C ARG A 94 -9.76 -18.37 -16.30
N LEU A 95 -10.73 -18.37 -15.39
CA LEU A 95 -11.26 -19.57 -14.72
C LEU A 95 -12.47 -20.20 -15.43
N GLY A 96 -12.84 -19.70 -16.61
CA GLY A 96 -13.95 -20.24 -17.38
C GLY A 96 -15.33 -19.98 -16.76
N ARG A 97 -15.53 -18.80 -16.16
CA ARG A 97 -16.77 -18.39 -15.45
C ARG A 97 -17.56 -17.30 -16.18
N LEU A 98 -17.35 -17.15 -17.48
CA LEU A 98 -18.14 -16.22 -18.30
C LEU A 98 -19.58 -16.73 -18.47
N ASP A 99 -20.52 -15.83 -18.75
CA ASP A 99 -21.95 -16.18 -18.97
C ASP A 99 -22.12 -17.24 -20.05
N ASP A 100 -21.33 -17.16 -21.11
CA ASP A 100 -21.37 -18.13 -22.20
C ASP A 100 -20.74 -19.49 -21.82
N GLN A 101 -20.13 -19.63 -20.64
CA GLN A 101 -19.50 -20.85 -20.16
C GLN A 101 -20.29 -21.52 -19.03
N LEU A 102 -21.19 -20.79 -18.37
CA LEU A 102 -21.97 -21.28 -17.25
C LEU A 102 -23.40 -21.61 -17.65
N MET A 103 -23.99 -22.59 -16.96
CA MET A 103 -25.42 -22.94 -17.12
C MET A 103 -26.32 -22.05 -16.27
N TYR A 104 -25.83 -21.64 -15.10
CA TYR A 104 -26.46 -20.71 -14.17
C TYR A 104 -25.50 -19.55 -13.91
N HIS A 105 -26.01 -18.34 -13.68
CA HIS A 105 -25.20 -17.13 -13.57
C HIS A 105 -25.29 -16.53 -12.16
N GLY A 106 -24.43 -15.56 -11.89
CA GLY A 106 -24.33 -14.83 -10.63
C GLY A 106 -23.45 -15.51 -9.60
N ILE A 107 -23.47 -14.93 -8.40
CA ILE A 107 -22.66 -15.39 -7.26
C ILE A 107 -22.93 -16.84 -6.89
N GLU A 108 -24.19 -17.32 -7.02
CA GLU A 108 -24.58 -18.69 -6.70
C GLU A 108 -23.91 -19.73 -7.60
N ALA A 109 -23.55 -19.37 -8.83
CA ALA A 109 -22.77 -20.21 -9.73
C ALA A 109 -21.25 -20.09 -9.49
N GLY A 110 -20.82 -19.13 -8.68
CA GLY A 110 -19.41 -18.83 -8.40
C GLY A 110 -18.80 -17.77 -9.32
N GLN A 111 -19.61 -16.96 -10.03
CA GLN A 111 -19.09 -15.80 -10.75
C GLN A 111 -18.58 -14.73 -9.78
N LEU A 112 -17.32 -14.34 -9.96
CA LEU A 112 -16.65 -13.41 -9.07
C LEU A 112 -17.24 -12.01 -9.25
N THR A 113 -17.58 -11.38 -8.13
CA THR A 113 -18.19 -10.04 -8.08
C THR A 113 -17.52 -9.24 -6.97
N PRO A 114 -17.03 -8.01 -7.24
CA PRO A 114 -16.35 -7.18 -6.25
C PRO A 114 -17.15 -7.00 -4.96
N ALA A 115 -16.45 -6.96 -3.82
CA ALA A 115 -17.02 -6.49 -2.58
C ALA A 115 -17.21 -4.97 -2.65
N LYS A 116 -18.22 -4.46 -1.95
CA LYS A 116 -18.41 -3.02 -1.77
C LYS A 116 -18.25 -2.67 -0.31
N TYR A 117 -17.64 -1.51 -0.08
CA TYR A 117 -17.33 -1.03 1.26
C TYR A 117 -18.11 0.26 1.54
N THR A 118 -18.42 0.47 2.81
CA THR A 118 -18.98 1.74 3.28
C THR A 118 -17.95 2.85 3.10
N GLU A 119 -18.42 4.01 2.63
CA GLU A 119 -17.61 5.18 2.32
C GLU A 119 -16.80 5.60 3.55
N SER A 120 -15.51 5.91 3.36
CA SER A 120 -14.63 6.30 4.48
C SER A 120 -14.81 7.75 4.91
N VAL A 121 -15.36 8.59 4.05
CA VAL A 121 -15.51 10.04 4.28
C VAL A 121 -16.90 10.54 3.89
N THR A 122 -17.33 11.61 4.55
CA THR A 122 -18.55 12.35 4.24
C THR A 122 -18.34 13.27 3.02
N PRO A 123 -19.41 13.80 2.38
CA PRO A 123 -19.27 14.75 1.28
C PRO A 123 -18.46 16.01 1.64
N ASP A 124 -18.45 16.39 2.92
CA ASP A 124 -17.67 17.53 3.42
C ASP A 124 -16.20 17.20 3.72
N GLY A 125 -15.76 15.96 3.52
CA GLY A 125 -14.38 15.53 3.73
C GLY A 125 -14.02 15.21 5.19
N PHE A 126 -14.99 14.86 6.03
CA PHE A 126 -14.73 14.31 7.38
C PHE A 126 -14.80 12.79 7.34
N LEU A 127 -14.23 12.11 8.32
CA LEU A 127 -14.42 10.68 8.53
C LEU A 127 -15.90 10.35 8.67
N ASN A 128 -16.33 9.30 7.99
CA ASN A 128 -17.72 8.87 8.04
C ASN A 128 -18.03 8.28 9.43
N PRO A 129 -18.88 8.92 10.26
CA PRO A 129 -19.22 8.40 11.59
C PRO A 129 -20.02 7.10 11.55
N ASP A 130 -20.67 6.81 10.41
CA ASP A 130 -21.43 5.60 10.20
C ASP A 130 -20.55 4.43 9.74
N LEU A 131 -19.25 4.64 9.49
CA LEU A 131 -18.33 3.56 9.14
C LEU A 131 -17.97 2.75 10.39
N LEU A 132 -18.63 1.61 10.57
CA LEU A 132 -18.49 0.72 11.73
C LEU A 132 -18.13 -0.71 11.28
N ALA A 133 -17.62 -1.53 12.19
CA ALA A 133 -17.18 -2.89 11.84
C ALA A 133 -18.33 -3.80 11.37
N ASP A 134 -19.56 -3.57 11.84
CA ASP A 134 -20.75 -4.37 11.51
C ASP A 134 -21.30 -4.05 10.11
N ASN A 135 -21.16 -2.80 9.65
CA ASN A 135 -21.59 -2.30 8.34
C ASN A 135 -20.43 -1.97 7.37
N TYR A 136 -19.18 -2.28 7.72
CA TYR A 136 -17.99 -1.97 6.94
C TYR A 136 -18.06 -2.50 5.50
N ILE A 137 -18.60 -3.71 5.35
CA ILE A 137 -18.90 -4.33 4.06
C ILE A 137 -20.37 -4.11 3.79
N LYS A 138 -20.69 -3.54 2.62
CA LYS A 138 -22.07 -3.30 2.21
C LYS A 138 -22.80 -4.63 2.00
N PRO A 139 -24.12 -4.68 2.23
CA PRO A 139 -24.92 -5.89 2.08
C PRO A 139 -25.15 -6.29 0.61
N ASP A 140 -24.68 -5.50 -0.36
CA ASP A 140 -24.67 -5.85 -1.77
C ASP A 140 -24.07 -7.26 -1.98
N PRO A 141 -24.76 -8.15 -2.73
CA PRO A 141 -24.22 -9.46 -3.06
C PRO A 141 -22.84 -9.34 -3.72
N SER A 142 -21.83 -10.00 -3.13
CA SER A 142 -20.46 -10.04 -3.64
C SER A 142 -19.88 -11.44 -3.51
N PHE A 143 -18.93 -11.76 -4.38
CA PHE A 143 -18.20 -13.01 -4.37
C PHE A 143 -16.75 -12.75 -4.80
N SER A 144 -16.06 -11.96 -4.00
CA SER A 144 -14.71 -11.48 -4.31
C SER A 144 -13.65 -12.23 -3.49
N PRO A 145 -12.52 -12.62 -4.12
CA PRO A 145 -11.38 -13.17 -3.40
C PRO A 145 -10.55 -12.08 -2.69
N VAL A 146 -10.91 -10.80 -2.86
CA VAL A 146 -10.09 -9.67 -2.40
C VAL A 146 -10.33 -9.31 -0.94
N ILE A 147 -9.24 -8.98 -0.27
CA ILE A 147 -9.19 -8.37 1.06
C ILE A 147 -8.39 -7.07 0.97
N HIS A 148 -9.03 -5.95 1.34
CA HIS A 148 -8.38 -4.63 1.46
C HIS A 148 -7.63 -4.54 2.79
N PHE A 149 -6.30 -4.59 2.74
CA PHE A 149 -5.45 -4.42 3.92
C PHE A 149 -5.12 -2.93 4.11
N ARG A 150 -5.67 -2.35 5.19
CA ARG A 150 -5.48 -0.94 5.54
C ARG A 150 -4.61 -0.78 6.78
N TRP A 151 -3.69 0.17 6.69
CA TRP A 151 -2.70 0.48 7.71
C TRP A 151 -2.41 1.99 7.73
N GLY A 152 -1.77 2.47 8.78
CA GLY A 152 -1.41 3.89 8.84
C GLY A 152 -0.69 4.29 10.11
N TYR A 153 -0.52 5.60 10.26
CA TYR A 153 0.12 6.23 11.41
C TYR A 153 -0.94 6.86 12.31
N ARG A 154 -0.95 6.50 13.60
CA ARG A 154 -1.74 7.16 14.65
C ARG A 154 -0.79 7.94 15.57
N ALA A 155 -0.98 9.25 15.67
CA ALA A 155 -0.21 10.09 16.58
C ALA A 155 -0.71 9.91 18.04
N THR A 156 0.23 9.79 18.96
CA THR A 156 -0.03 10.06 20.39
C THR A 156 -0.23 11.55 20.62
N GLY A 157 -0.78 11.97 21.77
CA GLY A 157 -0.91 13.40 22.09
C GLY A 157 0.45 14.14 22.16
N ALA A 158 1.53 13.45 22.54
CA ALA A 158 2.88 14.03 22.49
C ALA A 158 3.38 14.20 21.05
N GLU A 159 3.13 13.21 20.19
CA GLU A 159 3.49 13.28 18.78
C GLU A 159 2.62 14.26 18.00
N LEU A 160 1.36 14.47 18.37
CA LEU A 160 0.53 15.51 17.79
C LEU A 160 1.16 16.89 18.01
N LYS A 161 1.66 17.15 19.23
CA LYS A 161 2.39 18.38 19.54
C LYS A 161 3.71 18.50 18.80
N GLU A 162 4.38 17.38 18.55
CA GLU A 162 5.69 17.37 17.88
C GLU A 162 5.60 17.42 16.35
N TYR A 163 4.62 16.75 15.74
CA TYR A 163 4.52 16.50 14.30
C TYR A 163 3.23 17.04 13.68
N GLY A 164 2.21 17.42 14.44
CA GLY A 164 0.89 17.80 13.90
C GLY A 164 0.91 19.03 12.99
N ASP A 165 1.99 19.82 13.03
CA ASP A 165 2.25 20.97 12.16
C ASP A 165 3.16 20.62 10.95
N LYS A 166 3.53 19.34 10.78
CA LYS A 166 4.49 18.83 9.78
C LYS A 166 3.92 17.76 8.87
N ILE A 167 2.90 17.04 9.32
CA ILE A 167 2.32 15.91 8.60
C ILE A 167 0.80 16.05 8.50
N PHE A 168 0.23 15.36 7.53
CA PHE A 168 -1.22 15.28 7.38
C PHE A 168 -1.77 14.36 8.48
N LEU A 169 -2.79 14.85 9.17
CA LEU A 169 -3.57 14.11 10.15
C LEU A 169 -5.04 14.52 10.00
N ASN A 170 -5.93 13.54 10.09
CA ASN A 170 -7.38 13.81 10.15
C ASN A 170 -7.81 14.26 11.56
N GLU A 171 -9.10 14.49 11.76
CA GLU A 171 -9.68 14.93 13.03
C GLU A 171 -9.56 13.91 14.17
N GLN A 172 -9.13 12.68 13.88
CA GLN A 172 -8.81 11.67 14.88
C GLN A 172 -7.30 11.43 14.99
N ASP A 173 -6.47 12.38 14.55
CA ASP A 173 -5.01 12.37 14.69
C ASP A 173 -4.32 11.13 14.07
N TYR A 174 -4.87 10.63 12.96
CA TYR A 174 -4.24 9.56 12.18
C TYR A 174 -4.18 9.88 10.69
N TRP A 175 -3.39 9.10 9.95
CA TRP A 175 -3.34 9.17 8.50
C TRP A 175 -3.07 7.80 7.85
N GLY A 176 -3.85 7.46 6.83
CA GLY A 176 -3.71 6.24 6.02
C GLY A 176 -2.33 6.13 5.36
N GLY A 177 -1.69 4.99 5.55
CA GLY A 177 -0.34 4.70 5.08
C GLY A 177 0.75 5.52 5.78
N GLY A 178 0.38 6.46 6.65
CA GLY A 178 1.29 7.40 7.29
C GLY A 178 1.80 8.52 6.36
N PRO A 179 2.70 9.38 6.86
CA PRO A 179 3.14 10.57 6.13
C PRO A 179 3.88 10.24 4.85
N PHE A 180 3.56 10.97 3.76
CA PHE A 180 4.22 10.81 2.45
C PHE A 180 5.75 10.89 2.53
N THR A 181 6.27 11.82 3.32
CA THR A 181 7.72 12.02 3.53
C THR A 181 8.42 10.86 4.20
N ASN A 182 7.67 9.94 4.82
CA ASN A 182 8.22 8.85 5.60
C ASN A 182 8.44 7.55 4.82
N GLY A 183 8.25 7.59 3.50
CA GLY A 183 8.67 6.48 2.64
C GLY A 183 10.14 6.11 2.88
N CYS A 184 10.45 4.81 2.79
CA CYS A 184 11.81 4.28 2.81
C CYS A 184 12.06 3.34 1.61
N ALA A 185 13.33 3.06 1.35
CA ALA A 185 13.75 2.26 0.20
C ALA A 185 14.38 0.92 0.61
N SER A 186 14.39 0.59 1.91
CA SER A 186 14.88 -0.68 2.45
C SER A 186 14.06 -1.12 3.67
N LEU A 187 14.08 -2.42 3.98
CA LEU A 187 13.28 -2.97 5.09
C LEU A 187 13.77 -2.50 6.48
N PRO A 188 15.07 -2.51 6.80
CA PRO A 188 15.54 -2.10 8.13
C PRO A 188 15.12 -0.68 8.51
N ASP A 189 14.91 0.20 7.54
CA ASP A 189 14.49 1.58 7.78
C ASP A 189 13.16 1.68 8.55
N LEU A 190 12.32 0.64 8.53
CA LEU A 190 11.11 0.58 9.36
C LEU A 190 11.38 0.64 10.87
N TRP A 191 12.56 0.17 11.31
CA TRP A 191 12.97 0.16 12.73
C TRP A 191 13.69 1.44 13.17
N HIS A 192 13.88 2.40 12.26
CA HIS A 192 14.65 3.62 12.51
C HIS A 192 13.74 4.87 12.58
N GLY A 193 14.39 6.02 12.80
CA GLY A 193 13.71 7.33 12.80
C GLY A 193 13.04 7.65 11.45
N GLY A 194 12.21 8.69 11.42
CA GLY A 194 11.60 9.17 10.19
C GLY A 194 12.54 9.99 9.32
N LEU A 195 12.00 10.68 8.32
CA LEU A 195 12.76 11.68 7.55
C LEU A 195 13.31 12.77 8.48
N ASP A 196 14.63 12.98 8.45
CA ASP A 196 15.28 14.20 8.91
C ASP A 196 15.27 15.22 7.77
N ASP A 197 14.53 16.31 7.94
CA ASP A 197 14.34 17.32 6.89
C ASP A 197 15.50 18.30 6.79
N ARG A 198 16.53 18.22 7.62
CA ARG A 198 17.73 19.05 7.45
C ARG A 198 18.57 18.51 6.30
N THR A 199 18.97 19.38 5.39
CA THR A 199 19.84 19.03 4.26
C THR A 199 21.29 19.42 4.52
N MET A 200 21.58 20.52 5.21
CA MET A 200 22.91 20.87 5.73
C MET A 200 22.79 22.08 6.66
N GLY A 201 23.29 21.97 7.90
CA GLY A 201 23.21 23.05 8.89
C GLY A 201 21.77 23.54 9.11
N TRP A 202 21.49 24.79 8.73
CA TRP A 202 20.15 25.41 8.84
C TRP A 202 19.25 25.22 7.61
N MET A 203 19.72 24.57 6.53
CA MET A 203 18.92 24.34 5.32
C MET A 203 18.00 23.13 5.49
N THR A 204 16.76 23.26 5.04
CA THR A 204 15.75 22.18 5.09
C THR A 204 15.32 21.71 3.70
N VAL A 205 14.80 20.49 3.60
CA VAL A 205 14.22 19.92 2.37
C VAL A 205 13.11 20.84 1.85
N GLN A 206 12.25 21.36 2.73
CA GLN A 206 11.22 22.32 2.36
C GLN A 206 11.79 23.62 1.76
N GLY A 207 12.97 24.06 2.19
CA GLY A 207 13.64 25.25 1.65
C GLY A 207 14.17 25.10 0.24
N ILE A 208 14.27 23.87 -0.28
CA ILE A 208 14.72 23.57 -1.65
C ILE A 208 13.70 22.76 -2.46
N ASN A 209 12.53 22.48 -1.87
CA ASN A 209 11.46 21.70 -2.45
C ASN A 209 10.81 22.47 -3.62
N PRO A 210 10.89 21.95 -4.86
CA PRO A 210 10.31 22.61 -6.01
C PRO A 210 8.83 22.28 -6.22
N THR A 211 8.24 21.44 -5.35
CA THR A 211 6.84 21.02 -5.43
C THR A 211 5.98 21.75 -4.39
N ASN A 212 4.66 21.76 -4.61
CA ASN A 212 3.72 22.38 -3.67
C ASN A 212 3.45 21.52 -2.44
N ARG A 213 3.75 20.21 -2.51
CA ARG A 213 3.52 19.29 -1.41
C ARG A 213 4.51 19.56 -0.27
N PRO A 214 4.07 19.85 0.96
CA PRO A 214 4.97 20.14 2.07
C PRO A 214 5.85 18.93 2.44
N LEU A 215 7.15 19.16 2.63
CA LEU A 215 8.15 18.15 2.99
C LEU A 215 8.86 18.57 4.29
N TYR A 216 8.30 18.18 5.42
CA TYR A 216 8.86 18.41 6.76
C TYR A 216 9.33 17.10 7.41
N ARG A 217 10.01 17.24 8.56
CA ARG A 217 10.43 16.13 9.41
C ARG A 217 9.26 15.20 9.75
N ALA A 218 9.52 13.90 9.72
CA ALA A 218 8.50 12.86 9.92
C ALA A 218 8.74 12.04 11.22
N PRO A 219 7.69 11.43 11.79
CA PRO A 219 7.80 10.56 12.96
C PRO A 219 8.56 9.25 12.64
N PRO A 220 9.04 8.50 13.66
CA PRO A 220 9.64 7.18 13.48
C PRO A 220 8.76 6.21 12.66
N ARG A 221 9.40 5.30 11.91
CA ARG A 221 8.71 4.42 10.93
C ARG A 221 8.11 3.14 11.51
N ALA A 222 8.21 2.94 12.83
CA ALA A 222 7.81 1.71 13.51
C ALA A 222 6.32 1.33 13.35
N TYR A 223 5.45 2.24 12.95
CA TYR A 223 4.07 1.91 12.56
C TYR A 223 4.00 1.01 11.30
N GLY A 224 4.98 1.10 10.41
CA GLY A 224 5.13 0.18 9.27
C GLY A 224 5.54 -1.23 9.69
N VAL A 225 6.30 -1.39 10.79
CA VAL A 225 6.60 -2.70 11.40
C VAL A 225 5.31 -3.35 11.90
N LEU A 226 4.49 -2.59 12.62
CA LEU A 226 3.19 -3.08 13.08
C LEU A 226 2.26 -3.45 11.92
N ALA A 227 2.27 -2.66 10.83
CA ALA A 227 1.52 -2.99 9.62
C ALA A 227 1.99 -4.33 9.01
N ALA A 228 3.30 -4.54 8.90
CA ALA A 228 3.87 -5.79 8.38
C ALA A 228 3.54 -6.99 9.27
N LEU A 229 3.64 -6.82 10.58
CA LEU A 229 3.29 -7.84 11.56
C LEU A 229 1.79 -8.20 11.48
N ARG A 230 0.91 -7.20 11.38
CA ARG A 230 -0.53 -7.40 11.20
C ARG A 230 -0.85 -8.14 9.91
N LEU A 231 -0.15 -7.84 8.82
CA LEU A 231 -0.31 -8.55 7.54
C LEU A 231 0.11 -10.03 7.66
N ALA A 232 1.24 -10.31 8.32
CA ALA A 232 1.66 -11.68 8.61
C ALA A 232 0.63 -12.43 9.50
N LYS A 233 0.07 -11.75 10.51
CA LYS A 233 -0.99 -12.30 11.38
C LYS A 233 -2.33 -12.51 10.67
N LEU A 234 -2.63 -11.69 9.67
CA LEU A 234 -3.78 -11.93 8.78
C LEU A 234 -3.56 -13.20 7.95
N ILE A 235 -2.36 -13.39 7.40
CA ILE A 235 -2.00 -14.61 6.66
C ILE A 235 -2.07 -15.84 7.57
N GLU A 236 -1.55 -15.76 8.79
CA GLU A 236 -1.68 -16.81 9.82
C GLU A 236 -3.16 -17.14 10.07
N SER A 237 -4.03 -16.13 10.22
CA SER A 237 -5.47 -16.33 10.42
C SER A 237 -6.13 -17.02 9.23
N ILE A 238 -5.74 -16.67 7.99
CA ILE A 238 -6.20 -17.37 6.78
C ILE A 238 -5.77 -18.85 6.80
N ARG A 239 -4.50 -19.13 7.16
CA ARG A 239 -3.95 -20.49 7.25
C ARG A 239 -4.61 -21.32 8.35
N GLN A 240 -4.96 -20.70 9.48
CA GLN A 240 -5.75 -21.32 10.55
C GLN A 240 -7.16 -21.67 10.09
N MET A 241 -7.76 -20.90 9.18
CA MET A 241 -9.08 -21.21 8.64
C MET A 241 -9.02 -22.28 7.54
N GLN A 242 -8.00 -22.24 6.67
CA GLN A 242 -7.73 -23.25 5.65
C GLN A 242 -6.23 -23.24 5.29
N ALA A 243 -5.50 -24.30 5.61
CA ALA A 243 -4.03 -24.29 5.53
C ALA A 243 -3.50 -24.19 4.09
N ASP A 244 -4.18 -24.81 3.12
CA ASP A 244 -3.73 -24.94 1.74
C ASP A 244 -4.33 -23.91 0.77
N VAL A 245 -5.05 -22.91 1.28
CA VAL A 245 -5.65 -21.87 0.44
C VAL A 245 -4.57 -21.07 -0.30
N PRO A 246 -4.68 -20.85 -1.62
CA PRO A 246 -3.75 -19.97 -2.33
C PRO A 246 -3.88 -18.54 -1.80
N ILE A 247 -2.76 -17.91 -1.45
CA ILE A 247 -2.72 -16.51 -1.03
C ILE A 247 -1.80 -15.72 -1.95
N THR A 248 -2.30 -14.63 -2.56
CA THR A 248 -1.47 -13.66 -3.28
C THR A 248 -1.50 -12.31 -2.57
N VAL A 249 -0.34 -11.71 -2.33
CA VAL A 249 -0.25 -10.34 -1.80
C VAL A 249 0.11 -9.39 -2.94
N VAL A 250 -0.74 -8.39 -3.17
CA VAL A 250 -0.55 -7.35 -4.19
C VAL A 250 -0.23 -6.05 -3.48
N CYS A 251 1.00 -5.60 -3.64
CA CYS A 251 1.51 -4.41 -2.98
C CYS A 251 1.67 -3.27 -3.98
N HIS A 252 1.28 -2.06 -3.56
CA HIS A 252 1.56 -0.84 -4.29
C HIS A 252 2.42 0.12 -3.46
N SER A 253 3.39 0.78 -4.09
CA SER A 253 4.22 1.81 -3.44
C SER A 253 4.83 1.32 -2.12
N GLN A 254 4.74 2.07 -1.03
CA GLN A 254 5.26 1.65 0.28
C GLN A 254 4.60 0.42 0.89
N GLY A 255 3.42 0.02 0.41
CA GLY A 255 2.83 -1.28 0.72
C GLY A 255 3.77 -2.44 0.36
N ASN A 256 4.71 -2.24 -0.58
CA ASN A 256 5.74 -3.22 -0.89
C ASN A 256 6.71 -3.43 0.28
N ILE A 257 7.15 -2.36 0.97
CA ILE A 257 8.03 -2.52 2.14
C ILE A 257 7.30 -3.26 3.26
N VAL A 258 6.01 -2.95 3.48
CA VAL A 258 5.15 -3.66 4.42
C VAL A 258 5.01 -5.14 4.04
N GLY A 259 4.67 -5.43 2.77
CA GLY A 259 4.46 -6.79 2.26
C GLY A 259 5.73 -7.65 2.27
N LEU A 260 6.86 -7.11 1.83
CA LEU A 260 8.15 -7.80 1.90
C LEU A 260 8.50 -8.13 3.35
N THR A 261 8.34 -7.18 4.26
CA THR A 261 8.62 -7.38 5.69
C THR A 261 7.66 -8.41 6.32
N ALA A 262 6.39 -8.41 5.92
CA ALA A 262 5.41 -9.38 6.39
C ALA A 262 5.78 -10.82 6.04
N ALA A 263 6.42 -11.06 4.89
CA ALA A 263 6.92 -12.39 4.53
C ALA A 263 8.02 -12.88 5.50
N PHE A 264 8.88 -12.01 6.00
CA PHE A 264 9.88 -12.37 7.01
C PHE A 264 9.27 -12.67 8.37
N PHE A 265 8.27 -11.88 8.80
CA PHE A 265 7.52 -12.21 10.02
C PHE A 265 6.80 -13.55 9.87
N GLY A 266 6.15 -13.78 8.74
CA GLY A 266 5.47 -15.04 8.43
C GLY A 266 6.40 -16.26 8.41
N ASP A 267 7.59 -16.13 7.81
CA ASP A 267 8.63 -17.20 7.77
C ASP A 267 9.14 -17.55 9.18
N ALA A 268 9.13 -16.58 10.09
CA ALA A 268 9.54 -16.76 11.48
C ALA A 268 8.44 -17.32 12.40
N PHE A 269 7.18 -17.29 11.98
CA PHE A 269 6.08 -17.84 12.76
C PHE A 269 6.09 -19.38 12.73
N PRO A 270 5.61 -20.03 13.80
CA PRO A 270 5.35 -21.46 13.75
C PRO A 270 4.28 -21.76 12.71
N ASP A 271 4.34 -22.98 12.15
CA ASP A 271 3.24 -23.47 11.32
C ASP A 271 1.96 -23.60 12.14
N VAL A 272 0.83 -23.41 11.48
CA VAL A 272 -0.51 -23.53 12.07
C VAL A 272 -1.26 -24.71 11.49
N GLU A 273 -2.17 -25.28 12.26
CA GLU A 273 -3.06 -26.37 11.80
C GLU A 273 -4.45 -25.80 11.50
N ASP A 274 -5.05 -26.23 10.38
CA ASP A 274 -6.44 -25.91 10.05
C ASP A 274 -7.44 -26.93 10.64
N PRO A 275 -8.76 -26.70 10.57
CA PRO A 275 -9.75 -27.62 11.13
C PRO A 275 -9.77 -29.01 10.48
N TRP A 276 -9.12 -29.20 9.33
CA TRP A 276 -8.96 -30.50 8.66
C TRP A 276 -7.68 -31.21 9.07
N GLY A 277 -6.88 -30.63 9.96
CA GLY A 277 -5.63 -31.21 10.41
C GLY A 277 -4.45 -31.03 9.46
N ARG A 278 -4.56 -30.10 8.51
CA ARG A 278 -3.48 -29.77 7.57
C ARG A 278 -2.62 -28.67 8.15
N THR A 279 -1.32 -28.76 7.93
CA THR A 279 -0.35 -27.77 8.39
C THR A 279 -0.13 -26.71 7.33
N GLY A 280 -0.19 -25.44 7.73
CA GLY A 280 0.01 -24.27 6.87
C GLY A 280 1.10 -23.36 7.41
N HIS A 281 2.07 -23.04 6.56
CA HIS A 281 3.10 -22.04 6.87
C HIS A 281 2.54 -20.63 6.65
N CYS A 282 2.90 -19.68 7.51
CA CYS A 282 2.30 -18.34 7.60
C CYS A 282 2.82 -17.34 6.54
N VAL A 283 3.05 -17.83 5.32
CA VAL A 283 3.59 -17.07 4.19
C VAL A 283 2.63 -17.17 3.00
N ALA A 284 2.45 -16.06 2.29
CA ALA A 284 1.65 -16.02 1.06
C ALA A 284 2.38 -16.71 -0.10
N ASP A 285 1.63 -17.30 -1.02
CA ASP A 285 2.16 -18.17 -2.07
C ASP A 285 2.64 -17.42 -3.31
N ALA A 286 2.18 -16.18 -3.52
CA ALA A 286 2.67 -15.31 -4.59
C ALA A 286 2.65 -13.83 -4.17
N TYR A 287 3.48 -13.02 -4.81
CA TYR A 287 3.51 -11.57 -4.64
C TYR A 287 3.47 -10.84 -5.98
N VAL A 288 2.74 -9.73 -6.04
CA VAL A 288 2.84 -8.75 -7.12
C VAL A 288 3.30 -7.43 -6.53
N LEU A 289 4.42 -6.92 -7.03
CA LEU A 289 5.09 -5.73 -6.53
C LEU A 289 4.93 -4.57 -7.51
N ALA A 290 3.90 -3.75 -7.32
CA ALA A 290 3.63 -2.60 -8.16
C ALA A 290 4.31 -1.34 -7.63
N ASN A 291 5.12 -0.70 -8.48
CA ASN A 291 5.78 0.58 -8.16
C ASN A 291 6.58 0.52 -6.84
N ALA A 292 7.29 -0.59 -6.61
CA ALA A 292 7.98 -0.83 -5.35
C ALA A 292 9.17 0.14 -5.11
N PRO A 293 9.24 0.82 -3.95
CA PRO A 293 10.33 1.73 -3.59
C PRO A 293 11.61 1.02 -3.14
N TYR A 294 11.58 -0.32 -2.97
CA TYR A 294 12.77 -1.08 -2.61
C TYR A 294 13.87 -0.81 -3.63
N SER A 295 15.04 -0.34 -3.18
CA SER A 295 16.07 0.18 -4.06
C SER A 295 17.26 -0.76 -4.15
N LEU A 296 17.70 -0.99 -5.39
CA LEU A 296 18.94 -1.69 -5.74
C LEU A 296 19.92 -0.75 -6.45
N ALA A 297 19.69 0.57 -6.41
CA ALA A 297 20.61 1.53 -6.98
C ALA A 297 22.03 1.34 -6.39
N ASN A 298 23.04 1.35 -7.24
CA ASN A 298 24.41 1.10 -6.85
C ASN A 298 25.33 2.19 -7.42
N ALA A 299 26.16 2.79 -6.56
CA ALA A 299 27.18 3.74 -6.98
C ALA A 299 28.31 3.07 -7.79
N ASP A 300 28.45 1.76 -7.61
CA ASP A 300 29.44 0.92 -8.27
C ASP A 300 28.82 0.04 -9.36
N GLY A 301 29.68 -0.68 -10.08
CA GLY A 301 29.28 -1.61 -11.14
C GLY A 301 29.07 -0.97 -12.53
N PRO A 302 28.54 -1.73 -13.49
CA PRO A 302 28.42 -1.30 -14.90
C PRO A 302 27.34 -0.24 -15.13
N TYR A 303 26.32 -0.18 -14.27
CA TYR A 303 25.17 0.72 -14.39
C TYR A 303 25.05 1.65 -13.19
N LYS A 304 26.06 2.51 -13.02
CA LYS A 304 26.17 3.40 -11.87
C LYS A 304 24.95 4.31 -11.74
N SER A 305 24.42 4.36 -10.52
CA SER A 305 23.36 5.26 -10.09
C SER A 305 23.91 6.19 -9.01
N ASP A 306 23.49 7.45 -8.98
CA ASP A 306 23.91 8.39 -7.94
C ASP A 306 23.14 8.12 -6.65
N THR A 307 23.77 7.51 -5.65
CA THR A 307 23.14 7.17 -4.37
C THR A 307 23.35 8.24 -3.29
N PHE A 308 24.04 9.35 -3.59
CA PHE A 308 24.46 10.33 -2.59
C PHE A 308 23.30 10.86 -1.75
N MET A 309 22.19 11.25 -2.39
CA MET A 309 21.04 11.84 -1.70
C MET A 309 20.30 10.81 -0.82
N ASP A 310 20.22 9.54 -1.24
CA ASP A 310 19.69 8.46 -0.39
C ASP A 310 20.57 8.31 0.86
N THR A 311 21.88 8.14 0.68
CA THR A 311 22.86 8.02 1.76
C THR A 311 22.85 9.22 2.72
N TRP A 312 22.75 10.44 2.18
CA TRP A 312 22.71 11.67 2.96
C TRP A 312 21.39 11.85 3.74
N SER A 313 20.24 11.53 3.12
CA SER A 313 18.94 11.60 3.78
C SER A 313 18.85 10.65 4.99
N GLN A 314 19.66 9.59 5.00
CA GLN A 314 19.74 8.60 6.06
C GLN A 314 20.97 8.77 6.98
N ARG A 315 21.66 9.91 6.95
CA ARG A 315 22.89 10.15 7.75
C ARG A 315 22.71 9.97 9.26
N ALA A 316 21.48 10.16 9.77
CA ALA A 316 21.16 10.00 11.19
C ALA A 316 20.98 8.52 11.58
N THR A 317 20.56 7.67 10.63
CA THR A 317 20.34 6.24 10.79
C THR A 317 21.65 5.51 11.02
N LYS A 318 21.65 4.48 11.89
CA LYS A 318 22.84 3.70 12.24
C LYS A 318 22.55 2.21 12.23
N ASP A 319 23.52 1.41 11.78
CA ASP A 319 23.55 -0.01 12.11
C ASP A 319 24.06 -0.27 13.54
N ALA A 320 24.07 -1.55 13.94
CA ALA A 320 24.58 -2.00 15.24
C ALA A 320 26.08 -1.69 15.45
N SER A 321 26.86 -1.49 14.39
CA SER A 321 28.28 -1.11 14.45
C SER A 321 28.48 0.41 14.47
N GLY A 322 27.40 1.20 14.35
CA GLY A 322 27.43 2.66 14.32
C GLY A 322 27.77 3.26 12.96
N HIS A 323 27.84 2.46 11.88
CA HIS A 323 27.92 3.00 10.53
C HIS A 323 26.61 3.69 10.16
N ARG A 324 26.70 4.75 9.36
CA ARG A 324 25.57 5.63 9.05
C ARG A 324 25.19 5.59 7.58
N GLY A 325 24.00 6.10 7.27
CA GLY A 325 23.54 6.32 5.91
C GLY A 325 22.65 5.19 5.38
N ARG A 326 22.65 5.07 4.07
CA ARG A 326 21.88 4.07 3.33
C ARG A 326 22.40 2.66 3.66
N GLN A 327 21.49 1.69 3.64
CA GLN A 327 21.85 0.27 3.66
C GLN A 327 22.72 -0.10 2.44
N THR A 328 23.78 -0.88 2.64
CA THR A 328 24.70 -1.30 1.57
C THR A 328 24.00 -2.07 0.45
N TYR A 329 24.53 -2.01 -0.77
CA TYR A 329 24.03 -2.78 -1.90
C TYR A 329 23.98 -4.29 -1.60
N THR A 330 25.05 -4.83 -1.00
CA THR A 330 25.15 -6.25 -0.62
C THR A 330 24.09 -6.68 0.39
N ALA A 331 23.81 -5.86 1.41
CA ALA A 331 22.76 -6.18 2.37
C ALA A 331 21.37 -6.14 1.72
N ARG A 332 21.13 -5.19 0.81
CA ARG A 332 19.89 -5.10 0.02
C ARG A 332 19.69 -6.34 -0.87
N THR A 333 20.69 -6.71 -1.68
CA THR A 333 20.59 -7.89 -2.55
C THR A 333 20.38 -9.18 -1.75
N LYS A 334 21.12 -9.37 -0.65
CA LYS A 334 20.97 -10.52 0.24
C LYS A 334 19.57 -10.61 0.86
N THR A 335 19.05 -9.50 1.41
CA THR A 335 17.71 -9.48 1.99
C THR A 335 16.64 -9.74 0.93
N PHE A 336 16.74 -9.12 -0.25
CA PHE A 336 15.79 -9.36 -1.33
C PHE A 336 15.85 -10.80 -1.85
N GLY A 337 17.04 -11.40 -1.98
CA GLY A 337 17.22 -12.80 -2.36
C GLY A 337 16.64 -13.79 -1.34
N LYS A 338 16.76 -13.49 -0.04
CA LYS A 338 16.10 -14.27 1.03
C LYS A 338 14.58 -14.14 0.95
N PHE A 339 14.04 -12.95 0.71
CA PHE A 339 12.60 -12.77 0.45
C PHE A 339 12.14 -13.64 -0.72
N LEU A 340 12.82 -13.60 -1.87
CA LEU A 340 12.49 -14.45 -3.01
C LEU A 340 12.55 -15.93 -2.64
N SER A 341 13.55 -16.37 -1.89
CA SER A 341 13.68 -17.77 -1.45
C SER A 341 12.51 -18.23 -0.56
N ILE A 342 12.06 -17.38 0.37
CA ILE A 342 10.88 -17.63 1.22
C ILE A 342 9.66 -17.90 0.34
N ILE A 343 9.44 -17.03 -0.66
CA ILE A 343 8.30 -17.20 -1.57
C ILE A 343 8.50 -18.41 -2.48
N GLY A 344 9.68 -18.62 -3.06
CA GLY A 344 9.98 -19.74 -3.96
C GLY A 344 9.69 -21.11 -3.33
N ASN A 345 9.92 -21.27 -2.03
CA ASN A 345 9.59 -22.49 -1.29
C ASN A 345 8.09 -22.82 -1.30
N ARG A 346 7.22 -21.82 -1.51
CA ARG A 346 5.77 -21.99 -1.56
C ARG A 346 5.30 -22.82 -2.75
N LYS A 347 6.11 -22.95 -3.81
CA LYS A 347 5.83 -23.82 -4.96
C LYS A 347 5.52 -25.26 -4.53
N ALA A 348 6.18 -25.77 -3.48
CA ALA A 348 5.99 -27.13 -3.00
C ALA A 348 4.60 -27.39 -2.36
N PHE A 349 3.83 -26.33 -2.10
CA PHE A 349 2.53 -26.37 -1.43
C PHE A 349 1.37 -26.10 -2.38
N GLU A 350 1.62 -26.02 -3.69
CA GLU A 350 0.55 -25.87 -4.68
C GLU A 350 -0.39 -27.09 -4.64
N GLN A 351 -1.70 -26.84 -4.60
CA GLN A 351 -2.70 -27.90 -4.49
C GLN A 351 -2.59 -28.91 -5.66
N PRO A 352 -2.93 -30.20 -5.47
CA PRO A 352 -2.94 -31.17 -6.57
C PRO A 352 -3.91 -30.77 -7.70
N VAL A 353 -3.50 -30.98 -8.96
CA VAL A 353 -4.28 -30.61 -10.16
C VAL A 353 -5.64 -31.28 -10.18
N ASP A 354 -5.69 -32.59 -9.92
CA ASP A 354 -6.91 -33.39 -9.89
C ASP A 354 -7.91 -32.87 -8.86
N LYS A 355 -7.40 -32.39 -7.72
CA LYS A 355 -8.22 -31.81 -6.65
C LYS A 355 -8.78 -30.45 -7.02
N VAL A 356 -7.98 -29.59 -7.68
CA VAL A 356 -8.49 -28.31 -8.19
C VAL A 356 -9.54 -28.52 -9.29
N ASP A 357 -9.28 -29.43 -10.21
CA ASP A 357 -10.18 -29.72 -11.34
C ASP A 357 -11.53 -30.32 -10.90
N GLU A 358 -11.58 -31.03 -9.76
CA GLU A 358 -12.81 -31.61 -9.19
C GLU A 358 -13.91 -30.55 -9.03
N ASP A 359 -13.55 -29.34 -8.59
CA ASP A 359 -14.51 -28.27 -8.29
C ASP A 359 -14.49 -27.09 -9.27
N MET A 360 -13.37 -26.86 -9.96
CA MET A 360 -13.16 -25.63 -10.74
C MET A 360 -13.11 -25.85 -12.25
N LYS A 361 -12.93 -27.09 -12.73
CA LYS A 361 -12.75 -27.35 -14.16
C LYS A 361 -14.01 -26.97 -14.95
N ASN A 362 -13.83 -26.17 -16.01
CA ASN A 362 -14.88 -25.92 -16.99
C ASN A 362 -14.37 -26.27 -18.39
N LYS A 363 -15.00 -27.25 -19.05
CA LYS A 363 -14.61 -27.69 -20.40
C LYS A 363 -15.22 -26.85 -21.53
N ARG A 364 -16.15 -25.94 -21.23
CA ARG A 364 -16.80 -25.10 -22.23
C ARG A 364 -15.84 -24.01 -22.69
N VAL A 365 -15.52 -24.02 -23.98
CA VAL A 365 -14.67 -22.98 -24.59
C VAL A 365 -15.51 -21.74 -24.85
N SER A 366 -15.09 -20.59 -24.35
CA SER A 366 -15.79 -19.34 -24.66
C SER A 366 -15.46 -18.84 -26.07
N PRO A 367 -16.42 -18.34 -26.86
CA PRO A 367 -16.13 -17.65 -28.11
C PRO A 367 -15.31 -16.36 -27.93
N THR A 368 -15.34 -15.75 -26.73
CA THR A 368 -14.69 -14.46 -26.47
C THR A 368 -13.24 -14.59 -25.98
N SER A 369 -12.91 -15.68 -25.30
CA SER A 369 -11.53 -15.99 -24.87
C SER A 369 -10.89 -17.07 -25.73
N ASN A 370 -11.68 -17.85 -26.47
CA ASN A 370 -11.27 -19.09 -27.12
C ASN A 370 -10.61 -20.09 -26.15
N ARG A 371 -10.97 -20.01 -24.85
CA ARG A 371 -10.42 -20.86 -23.78
C ARG A 371 -11.51 -21.50 -22.93
N SER A 372 -11.14 -22.64 -22.36
CA SER A 372 -11.78 -23.32 -21.24
C SER A 372 -10.81 -23.31 -20.04
N TYR A 373 -11.21 -23.84 -18.87
CA TYR A 373 -10.33 -23.91 -17.70
C TYR A 373 -10.08 -25.36 -17.24
N ALA A 374 -8.79 -25.66 -17.03
CA ALA A 374 -8.27 -26.83 -16.34
C ALA A 374 -6.94 -26.44 -15.66
N ALA A 375 -6.69 -26.94 -14.45
CA ALA A 375 -5.60 -26.46 -13.60
C ALA A 375 -4.21 -26.69 -14.19
N GLN A 376 -3.94 -27.83 -14.85
CA GLN A 376 -2.64 -28.07 -15.49
C GLN A 376 -2.40 -27.11 -16.66
N GLU A 377 -3.42 -26.90 -17.51
CA GLU A 377 -3.31 -25.97 -18.64
C GLU A 377 -3.11 -24.52 -18.18
N ASP A 378 -3.74 -24.13 -17.07
CA ASP A 378 -3.52 -22.82 -16.44
C ASP A 378 -2.09 -22.67 -15.92
N ARG A 379 -1.54 -23.70 -15.25
CA ARG A 379 -0.15 -23.70 -14.78
C ARG A 379 0.87 -23.64 -15.92
N ASP A 380 0.61 -24.35 -17.01
CA ASP A 380 1.52 -24.38 -18.17
C ASP A 380 1.56 -23.03 -18.89
N ARG A 381 0.45 -22.30 -18.91
CA ARG A 381 0.32 -21.00 -19.60
C ARG A 381 0.71 -19.81 -18.72
N ASN A 382 0.15 -19.77 -17.52
CA ASN A 382 0.19 -18.62 -16.63
C ASN A 382 1.13 -18.83 -15.44
N GLY A 383 1.54 -20.07 -15.17
CA GLY A 383 2.47 -20.39 -14.11
C GLY A 383 3.92 -20.05 -14.46
N LEU A 384 4.71 -19.77 -13.43
CA LEU A 384 6.16 -19.68 -13.52
C LEU A 384 6.75 -21.06 -13.22
N ASN A 385 7.51 -21.62 -14.18
CA ASN A 385 8.07 -22.96 -14.05
C ASN A 385 7.01 -24.04 -13.75
N GLY A 386 5.84 -23.94 -14.39
CA GLY A 386 4.73 -24.90 -14.24
C GLY A 386 3.96 -24.80 -12.93
N SER A 387 4.06 -23.67 -12.21
CA SER A 387 3.31 -23.43 -10.97
C SER A 387 2.81 -22.00 -10.88
N THR A 388 1.61 -21.81 -10.34
CA THR A 388 1.08 -20.48 -10.01
C THR A 388 1.56 -20.00 -8.63
N TYR A 389 2.16 -20.88 -7.84
CA TYR A 389 2.72 -20.61 -6.52
C TYR A 389 4.24 -20.38 -6.63
N GLY A 390 4.80 -19.79 -5.58
CA GLY A 390 6.24 -19.56 -5.45
C GLY A 390 6.81 -18.57 -6.43
N ARG A 391 6.01 -17.56 -6.82
CA ARG A 391 6.41 -16.52 -7.77
C ARG A 391 6.25 -15.11 -7.20
N VAL A 392 7.13 -14.23 -7.66
CA VAL A 392 7.06 -12.78 -7.44
C VAL A 392 7.03 -12.10 -8.80
N THR A 393 6.09 -11.18 -9.01
CA THR A 393 5.99 -10.42 -10.27
C THR A 393 6.13 -8.94 -9.99
N ALA A 394 7.20 -8.31 -10.46
CA ALA A 394 7.40 -6.87 -10.34
C ALA A 394 6.71 -6.14 -11.50
N TYR A 395 5.84 -5.19 -11.18
CA TYR A 395 5.28 -4.26 -12.16
C TYR A 395 6.09 -2.97 -12.09
N CYS A 396 6.90 -2.74 -13.12
CA CYS A 396 7.69 -1.52 -13.24
C CYS A 396 7.04 -0.54 -14.21
N CYS A 397 7.04 0.73 -13.82
CA CYS A 397 6.60 1.87 -14.61
C CYS A 397 7.82 2.78 -14.84
N PRO A 398 8.48 2.72 -16.00
CA PRO A 398 9.68 3.50 -16.29
C PRO A 398 9.53 5.01 -16.08
N HIS A 399 8.31 5.53 -16.22
CA HIS A 399 7.98 6.94 -16.09
C HIS A 399 7.41 7.33 -14.71
N ASP A 400 7.52 6.46 -13.70
CA ASP A 400 7.13 6.78 -12.31
C ASP A 400 8.07 7.84 -11.69
N GLN A 401 7.55 9.04 -11.50
CA GLN A 401 8.29 10.18 -10.91
C GLN A 401 8.34 10.15 -9.38
N VAL A 402 7.50 9.39 -8.69
CA VAL A 402 7.58 9.29 -7.22
C VAL A 402 8.74 8.37 -6.85
N ILE A 403 8.80 7.19 -7.48
CA ILE A 403 9.73 6.13 -7.09
C ILE A 403 11.12 6.34 -7.69
N SER A 404 11.24 7.22 -8.69
CA SER A 404 12.50 7.70 -9.24
C SER A 404 13.19 8.83 -8.47
N ALA A 405 12.57 9.31 -7.38
CA ALA A 405 13.19 10.33 -6.54
C ALA A 405 14.64 9.93 -6.17
N VAL A 406 15.57 10.89 -6.21
CA VAL A 406 17.02 10.63 -5.99
C VAL A 406 17.33 10.00 -4.62
N THR A 407 16.43 10.15 -3.65
CA THR A 407 16.49 9.54 -2.31
C THR A 407 15.90 8.13 -2.24
N VAL A 408 15.33 7.61 -3.32
CA VAL A 408 14.64 6.31 -3.37
C VAL A 408 15.24 5.43 -4.47
N GLN A 409 15.01 5.80 -5.74
CA GLN A 409 15.43 5.03 -6.91
C GLN A 409 15.02 3.56 -6.86
N GLY A 410 13.73 3.30 -6.61
CA GLY A 410 13.20 1.94 -6.41
C GLY A 410 13.11 1.06 -7.65
N ILE A 411 12.96 -0.26 -7.47
CA ILE A 411 12.74 -1.23 -8.56
C ILE A 411 11.40 -1.01 -9.28
N GLY A 412 10.46 -0.29 -8.66
CA GLY A 412 9.17 0.06 -9.23
C GLY A 412 9.24 0.98 -10.45
N TRP A 413 10.30 1.78 -10.59
CA TRP A 413 10.53 2.58 -11.80
C TRP A 413 11.69 2.05 -12.63
N ARG A 414 12.78 1.58 -12.01
CA ARG A 414 13.96 1.02 -12.69
C ARG A 414 13.75 -0.38 -13.24
N GLY A 415 12.77 -1.12 -12.75
CA GLY A 415 12.82 -2.57 -12.81
C GLY A 415 14.12 -3.11 -12.20
N ILE A 416 14.50 -4.32 -12.58
CA ILE A 416 15.69 -5.01 -12.11
C ILE A 416 16.46 -5.50 -13.33
N SER A 417 17.71 -5.06 -13.45
CA SER A 417 18.58 -5.46 -14.55
C SER A 417 19.03 -6.91 -14.42
N LYS A 418 19.52 -7.50 -15.51
CA LYS A 418 20.11 -8.85 -15.47
C LYS A 418 21.25 -8.96 -14.44
N HIS A 419 22.11 -7.95 -14.35
CA HIS A 419 23.21 -7.93 -13.38
C HIS A 419 22.69 -7.92 -11.94
N GLU A 420 21.70 -7.10 -11.62
CA GLU A 420 21.09 -7.10 -10.29
C GLU A 420 20.39 -8.43 -9.99
N LEU A 421 19.72 -9.05 -10.97
CA LEU A 421 19.13 -10.39 -10.81
C LEU A 421 20.18 -11.46 -10.49
N ASP A 422 21.33 -11.40 -11.17
CA ASP A 422 22.46 -12.31 -10.92
C ASP A 422 23.02 -12.11 -9.49
N ASP A 423 23.15 -10.85 -9.04
CA ASP A 423 23.65 -10.51 -7.69
C ASP A 423 22.67 -10.86 -6.56
N ILE A 424 21.36 -10.74 -6.80
CA ILE A 424 20.32 -11.11 -5.82
C ILE A 424 20.35 -12.61 -5.53
N GLY A 425 20.56 -13.44 -6.56
CA GLY A 425 20.57 -14.90 -6.46
C GLY A 425 19.22 -15.48 -6.04
N ALA A 426 18.34 -15.78 -7.00
CA ALA A 426 17.09 -16.54 -6.82
C ALA A 426 16.39 -16.76 -8.17
N ALA A 427 17.13 -17.29 -9.15
CA ALA A 427 16.65 -17.39 -10.53
C ALA A 427 15.35 -18.23 -10.61
N GLY A 428 14.41 -17.77 -11.45
CA GLY A 428 13.16 -18.49 -11.70
C GLY A 428 12.06 -18.28 -10.67
N ILE A 429 12.20 -17.30 -9.75
CA ILE A 429 11.15 -16.91 -8.80
C ILE A 429 10.57 -15.53 -9.14
N LEU A 430 11.44 -14.58 -9.47
CA LEU A 430 11.06 -13.22 -9.84
C LEU A 430 10.85 -13.11 -11.35
N THR A 431 9.79 -12.42 -11.74
CA THR A 431 9.52 -11.99 -13.11
C THR A 431 9.11 -10.52 -13.15
N GLN A 432 9.14 -9.90 -14.32
CA GLN A 432 8.86 -8.47 -14.50
C GLN A 432 7.85 -8.21 -15.61
N ARG A 433 6.98 -7.24 -15.39
CA ARG A 433 6.13 -6.61 -16.43
C ARG A 433 6.42 -5.12 -16.47
N VAL A 434 6.63 -4.59 -17.68
CA VAL A 434 6.87 -3.17 -17.92
C VAL A 434 5.57 -2.52 -18.39
N PHE A 435 5.14 -1.48 -17.68
CA PHE A 435 4.02 -0.63 -18.07
C PHE A 435 4.59 0.68 -18.62
N ALA A 436 4.65 0.79 -19.95
CA ALA A 436 5.14 1.98 -20.63
C ALA A 436 4.38 2.22 -21.94
N SER A 437 4.30 3.50 -22.35
CA SER A 437 3.73 3.85 -23.65
C SER A 437 4.53 3.26 -24.79
N GLY A 438 3.84 2.70 -25.78
CA GLY A 438 4.48 2.04 -26.92
C GLY A 438 5.04 0.65 -26.62
N PHE A 439 4.92 0.16 -25.38
CA PHE A 439 5.35 -1.18 -24.98
C PHE A 439 4.15 -2.00 -24.45
N PRO A 440 3.61 -2.95 -25.22
CA PRO A 440 2.48 -3.77 -24.78
C PRO A 440 2.82 -4.58 -23.53
N VAL A 441 1.98 -4.50 -22.50
CA VAL A 441 2.08 -5.36 -21.33
C VAL A 441 1.75 -6.79 -21.74
N GLY A 442 2.54 -7.76 -21.25
CA GLY A 442 2.35 -9.18 -21.54
C GLY A 442 3.22 -9.75 -22.65
N VAL A 443 4.12 -8.96 -23.24
CA VAL A 443 5.17 -9.49 -24.13
C VAL A 443 6.45 -9.81 -23.35
N GLN A 444 7.17 -10.84 -23.80
CA GLN A 444 8.48 -11.18 -23.27
C GLN A 444 9.60 -10.55 -24.12
N LYS A 445 9.98 -9.32 -23.80
CA LYS A 445 10.99 -8.55 -24.55
C LYS A 445 11.81 -7.66 -23.61
N PRO A 446 13.06 -7.31 -23.98
CA PRO A 446 13.79 -6.27 -23.30
C PRO A 446 13.10 -4.91 -23.49
N TYR A 447 13.07 -4.10 -22.43
CA TYR A 447 12.74 -2.69 -22.46
C TYR A 447 14.01 -1.88 -22.17
N ARG A 448 14.45 -1.10 -23.16
CA ARG A 448 15.64 -0.25 -23.12
C ARG A 448 15.19 1.17 -22.82
N TYR A 449 15.55 1.69 -21.65
CA TYR A 449 14.88 2.87 -21.10
C TYR A 449 14.95 4.10 -22.00
N TRP A 450 16.08 4.32 -22.67
CA TRP A 450 16.27 5.51 -23.50
C TRP A 450 15.74 5.34 -24.92
N GLU A 451 15.82 4.14 -25.47
CA GLU A 451 15.49 3.81 -26.86
C GLU A 451 14.02 3.43 -27.05
N ASP A 452 13.40 2.82 -26.04
CA ASP A 452 11.98 2.44 -26.06
C ASP A 452 11.09 3.48 -25.35
N ASP A 453 11.67 4.62 -24.93
CA ASP A 453 10.93 5.79 -24.48
C ASP A 453 10.00 6.31 -25.58
N TRP A 454 8.76 6.66 -25.21
CA TRP A 454 7.71 7.09 -26.14
C TRP A 454 8.04 8.39 -26.90
N ARG A 455 9.02 9.18 -26.43
CA ARG A 455 9.48 10.42 -27.06
C ARG A 455 10.78 10.22 -27.85
N HIS A 456 11.40 9.04 -27.79
CA HIS A 456 12.66 8.75 -28.46
C HIS A 456 12.58 9.00 -29.98
N GLY A 457 13.51 9.80 -30.50
CA GLY A 457 13.62 10.10 -31.93
C GLY A 457 12.46 10.94 -32.51
N LYS A 458 11.55 11.45 -31.69
CA LYS A 458 10.42 12.28 -32.12
C LYS A 458 10.81 13.77 -32.19
N PRO A 459 10.45 14.50 -33.25
CA PRO A 459 10.69 15.94 -33.33
C PRO A 459 9.91 16.74 -32.28
N GLY A 460 10.49 17.88 -31.87
CA GLY A 460 9.80 18.86 -31.02
C GLY A 460 9.61 18.46 -29.55
N THR A 461 10.18 17.34 -29.09
CA THR A 461 10.06 16.86 -27.72
C THR A 461 10.97 17.61 -26.75
N LYS A 462 10.57 17.71 -25.48
CA LYS A 462 11.39 18.30 -24.42
C LYS A 462 12.62 17.42 -24.13
N SER A 463 13.76 18.06 -23.88
CA SER A 463 15.02 17.37 -23.61
C SER A 463 15.00 16.55 -22.32
N GLY A 464 15.68 15.39 -22.32
CA GLY A 464 15.84 14.52 -21.15
C GLY A 464 14.82 13.38 -21.09
N PHE A 465 14.95 12.50 -20.10
CA PHE A 465 14.10 11.30 -19.96
C PHE A 465 12.69 11.58 -19.40
N TRP A 466 12.53 12.66 -18.63
CA TRP A 466 11.30 12.94 -17.92
C TRP A 466 10.32 13.78 -18.73
N TYR A 467 9.05 13.38 -18.70
CA TYR A 467 7.92 14.21 -19.09
C TYR A 467 6.81 14.11 -18.01
N PRO A 468 6.30 15.24 -17.49
CA PRO A 468 6.90 16.57 -17.57
C PRO A 468 8.36 16.58 -17.07
N PRO A 469 9.21 17.52 -17.52
CA PRO A 469 10.62 17.55 -17.09
C PRO A 469 10.76 17.59 -15.57
N SER A 470 11.72 16.84 -15.02
CA SER A 470 11.98 16.83 -13.58
C SER A 470 12.30 18.25 -13.11
N PRO A 471 11.57 18.79 -12.12
CA PRO A 471 11.80 20.14 -11.66
C PRO A 471 13.17 20.22 -10.97
N PRO A 472 14.00 21.24 -11.28
CA PRO A 472 15.25 21.44 -10.56
C PRO A 472 14.95 21.88 -9.12
N ALA A 473 15.74 21.42 -8.15
CA ALA A 473 15.69 21.97 -6.80
C ALA A 473 15.98 23.47 -6.84
N LYS A 474 15.11 24.28 -6.23
CA LYS A 474 15.25 25.74 -6.19
C LYS A 474 15.07 26.22 -4.77
N PHE A 475 15.95 27.13 -4.33
CA PHE A 475 15.78 27.76 -3.04
C PHE A 475 14.46 28.55 -3.00
N ASN A 476 13.60 28.21 -2.06
CA ASN A 476 12.34 28.89 -1.79
C ASN A 476 12.46 29.55 -0.42
N LEU A 477 12.60 30.88 -0.38
CA LEU A 477 12.74 31.62 0.88
C LEU A 477 11.56 31.40 1.84
N ILE A 478 10.34 31.36 1.31
CA ILE A 478 9.14 31.11 2.13
C ILE A 478 9.18 29.67 2.67
N GLY A 479 9.53 28.71 1.82
CA GLY A 479 9.72 27.31 2.23
C GLY A 479 10.84 27.14 3.26
N ALA A 480 11.94 27.88 3.13
CA ALA A 480 13.10 27.81 4.01
C ALA A 480 12.83 28.46 5.38
N VAL A 481 12.10 29.59 5.40
CA VAL A 481 11.63 30.20 6.65
C VAL A 481 10.60 29.31 7.32
N LYS A 482 9.62 28.76 6.58
CA LYS A 482 8.64 27.83 7.14
C LYS A 482 9.33 26.56 7.67
N GLY A 483 10.29 25.98 6.96
CA GLY A 483 10.95 24.76 7.39
C GLY A 483 11.85 24.90 8.63
N ASN A 484 12.19 26.13 9.06
CA ASN A 484 13.12 26.32 10.18
C ASN A 484 12.38 26.55 11.51
N GLU A 485 12.69 25.73 12.51
CA GLU A 485 12.01 25.73 13.80
C GLU A 485 12.67 26.66 14.84
N SER A 486 13.86 27.20 14.55
CA SER A 486 14.62 28.03 15.49
C SER A 486 14.76 29.46 14.99
N VAL A 487 14.68 30.43 15.92
CA VAL A 487 14.90 31.86 15.62
C VAL A 487 16.27 32.09 14.97
N TRP A 488 17.30 31.37 15.44
CA TRP A 488 18.64 31.41 14.85
C TRP A 488 18.69 30.85 13.43
N GLY A 489 18.00 29.74 13.16
CA GLY A 489 17.93 29.17 11.82
C GLY A 489 17.13 30.04 10.85
N ILE A 490 16.04 30.68 11.29
CA ILE A 490 15.31 31.69 10.50
C ILE A 490 16.23 32.88 10.19
N ALA A 491 16.91 33.44 11.20
CA ALA A 491 17.83 34.56 11.01
C ALA A 491 18.98 34.21 10.04
N THR A 492 19.53 32.99 10.15
CA THR A 492 20.60 32.52 9.26
C THR A 492 20.09 32.26 7.84
N THR A 493 18.86 31.75 7.69
CA THR A 493 18.17 31.58 6.40
C THR A 493 17.98 32.93 5.71
N LEU A 494 17.50 33.95 6.44
CA LEU A 494 17.33 35.30 5.91
C LEU A 494 18.67 35.93 5.52
N ALA A 495 19.71 35.75 6.34
CA ALA A 495 21.05 36.28 6.06
C ALA A 495 21.73 35.64 4.84
N THR A 496 21.48 34.35 4.60
CA THR A 496 22.11 33.58 3.50
C THR A 496 21.26 33.51 2.23
N ALA A 497 20.01 33.94 2.28
CA ALA A 497 19.07 33.90 1.16
C ALA A 497 19.60 34.51 -0.15
N PRO A 498 20.25 35.70 -0.18
CA PRO A 498 20.76 36.27 -1.43
C PRO A 498 21.81 35.37 -2.11
N LEU A 499 22.70 34.77 -1.31
CA LEU A 499 23.70 33.82 -1.81
C LEU A 499 23.03 32.53 -2.30
N MET A 500 22.05 32.02 -1.56
CA MET A 500 21.30 30.81 -1.93
C MET A 500 20.50 30.98 -3.22
N PHE A 501 19.91 32.15 -3.46
CA PHE A 501 19.24 32.48 -4.73
C PHE A 501 20.22 32.47 -5.90
N VAL A 502 21.44 33.01 -5.72
CA VAL A 502 22.48 32.99 -6.76
C VAL A 502 22.97 31.57 -7.02
N VAL A 503 23.31 30.81 -5.97
CA VAL A 503 23.85 29.45 -6.09
C VAL A 503 22.82 28.50 -6.69
N THR A 504 21.58 28.50 -6.18
CA THR A 504 20.52 27.64 -6.73
C THR A 504 19.99 28.12 -8.08
N GLY A 505 20.06 29.43 -8.36
CA GLY A 505 19.78 29.98 -9.68
C GLY A 505 20.78 29.50 -10.74
N ILE A 506 22.08 29.50 -10.41
CA ILE A 506 23.14 28.97 -11.28
C ILE A 506 22.99 27.45 -11.45
N SER A 507 22.81 26.69 -10.35
CA SER A 507 22.67 25.23 -10.44
C SER A 507 21.41 24.81 -11.21
N SER A 508 20.29 25.52 -11.00
CA SER A 508 19.05 25.29 -11.74
C SER A 508 19.20 25.63 -13.23
N ALA A 509 19.90 26.72 -13.59
CA ALA A 509 20.18 27.07 -14.98
C ALA A 509 21.11 26.06 -15.68
N LEU A 510 22.00 25.41 -14.91
CA LEU A 510 22.87 24.33 -15.36
C LEU A 510 22.22 22.94 -15.26
N ASN A 511 20.94 22.85 -14.87
CA ASN A 511 20.19 21.61 -14.74
C ASN A 511 20.80 20.60 -13.75
N MET A 512 21.45 21.11 -12.69
CA MET A 512 22.03 20.35 -11.58
C MET A 512 21.00 20.23 -10.44
N LEU A 513 21.10 19.16 -9.62
CA LEU A 513 20.22 18.90 -8.45
C LEU A 513 18.74 18.68 -8.80
N ARG A 514 18.46 17.73 -9.68
CA ARG A 514 17.09 17.30 -10.00
C ARG A 514 16.48 16.45 -8.88
N VAL A 515 15.15 16.47 -8.78
CA VAL A 515 14.41 15.64 -7.81
C VAL A 515 14.36 14.18 -8.24
N ASN A 516 14.35 13.91 -9.54
CA ASN A 516 14.31 12.56 -10.11
C ASN A 516 15.69 12.16 -10.66
N ALA A 517 16.07 10.91 -10.40
CA ALA A 517 17.21 10.29 -11.05
C ALA A 517 16.89 10.00 -12.53
N ASP A 518 17.89 10.08 -13.40
CA ASP A 518 17.75 9.60 -14.78
C ASP A 518 18.14 8.11 -14.86
N PRO A 519 17.57 7.31 -15.78
CA PRO A 519 17.99 5.93 -15.97
C PRO A 519 19.48 5.86 -16.32
N PRO A 520 20.26 4.91 -15.77
CA PRO A 520 21.64 4.72 -16.18
C PRO A 520 21.78 4.55 -17.70
N LYS A 521 22.91 4.97 -18.28
CA LYS A 521 23.15 4.78 -19.72
C LYS A 521 23.14 3.29 -20.06
N GLY A 522 22.40 2.92 -21.11
CA GLY A 522 22.23 1.52 -21.53
C GLY A 522 21.36 0.67 -20.59
N TRP A 523 20.69 1.28 -19.60
CA TRP A 523 19.82 0.56 -18.68
C TRP A 523 18.70 -0.18 -19.41
N THR A 524 18.64 -1.49 -19.20
CA THR A 524 17.70 -2.40 -19.85
C THR A 524 17.16 -3.37 -18.82
N VAL A 525 15.85 -3.59 -18.85
CA VAL A 525 15.17 -4.62 -18.08
C VAL A 525 14.53 -5.62 -19.01
N VAL A 526 14.42 -6.87 -18.58
CA VAL A 526 13.74 -7.90 -19.36
C VAL A 526 12.35 -8.07 -18.80
N ALA A 527 11.32 -7.75 -19.57
CA ALA A 527 9.97 -8.20 -19.28
C ALA A 527 9.94 -9.70 -19.57
N ASP A 528 9.92 -10.53 -18.53
CA ASP A 528 10.08 -11.99 -18.61
C ASP A 528 8.94 -12.75 -17.94
N ALA A 529 7.94 -12.05 -17.38
CA ALA A 529 6.72 -12.68 -16.89
C ALA A 529 6.03 -13.50 -17.98
N PRO A 530 5.29 -14.57 -17.62
CA PRO A 530 4.53 -15.36 -18.59
C PRO A 530 3.72 -14.48 -19.54
N ALA A 531 3.78 -14.82 -20.83
CA ALA A 531 3.10 -14.07 -21.87
C ALA A 531 1.59 -14.07 -21.60
N LEU A 532 0.96 -12.92 -21.79
CA LEU A 532 -0.49 -12.82 -21.65
C LEU A 532 -1.16 -13.32 -22.94
N ASP A 533 -2.34 -13.93 -22.81
CA ASP A 533 -3.15 -14.35 -23.96
C ASP A 533 -3.48 -13.15 -24.87
N ASP A 534 -3.79 -12.00 -24.25
CA ASP A 534 -4.14 -10.75 -24.91
C ASP A 534 -3.17 -9.63 -24.46
N PRO A 535 -1.94 -9.54 -25.02
CA PRO A 535 -1.03 -8.44 -24.72
C PRO A 535 -1.66 -7.10 -25.11
N PHE A 536 -1.52 -6.07 -24.27
CA PHE A 536 -2.27 -4.83 -24.41
C PHE A 536 -1.41 -3.59 -24.17
N PRO A 537 -1.64 -2.47 -24.88
CA PRO A 537 -1.01 -1.21 -24.53
C PRO A 537 -1.59 -0.72 -23.18
N PRO A 538 -0.75 -0.38 -22.19
CA PRO A 538 -1.24 0.17 -20.93
C PRO A 538 -1.84 1.56 -21.18
N ARG A 539 -2.86 1.95 -20.40
CA ARG A 539 -3.55 3.23 -20.53
C ARG A 539 -3.82 3.87 -19.17
N ALA A 540 -3.62 5.18 -19.09
CA ALA A 540 -4.01 5.97 -17.93
C ALA A 540 -5.49 6.32 -18.00
N LEU A 541 -6.17 6.24 -16.85
CA LEU A 541 -7.52 6.76 -16.68
C LEU A 541 -7.49 7.90 -15.67
N ARG A 542 -8.17 8.99 -15.99
CA ARG A 542 -8.47 10.08 -15.06
C ARG A 542 -9.96 10.32 -15.03
N PHE A 543 -10.55 10.25 -13.84
CA PHE A 543 -12.01 10.33 -13.64
C PHE A 543 -12.79 9.36 -14.56
N GLY A 544 -12.25 8.14 -14.73
CA GLY A 544 -12.83 7.10 -15.59
C GLY A 544 -12.64 7.31 -17.10
N LYS A 545 -11.94 8.36 -17.53
CA LYS A 545 -11.71 8.67 -18.95
C LYS A 545 -10.25 8.40 -19.34
N PRO A 546 -9.98 7.83 -20.53
CA PRO A 546 -8.62 7.71 -21.05
C PRO A 546 -7.92 9.07 -21.15
N VAL A 547 -6.65 9.10 -20.77
CA VAL A 547 -5.79 10.27 -20.90
C VAL A 547 -4.92 10.14 -22.14
N GLU A 548 -4.83 11.22 -22.92
CA GLU A 548 -3.87 11.37 -24.02
C GLU A 548 -2.94 12.54 -23.71
N THR A 549 -1.64 12.30 -23.77
CA THR A 549 -0.58 13.28 -23.51
C THR A 549 0.28 13.48 -24.75
N LYS A 550 0.62 14.73 -25.05
CA LYS A 550 1.48 15.10 -26.19
C LYS A 550 2.72 15.87 -25.75
N ASP A 551 3.84 15.56 -26.39
CA ASP A 551 5.09 16.33 -26.33
C ASP A 551 5.70 16.37 -27.72
N GLY A 552 5.76 17.53 -28.37
CA GLY A 552 6.10 17.60 -29.80
C GLY A 552 5.21 16.68 -30.65
N ASP A 553 5.84 15.84 -31.48
CA ASP A 553 5.17 14.83 -32.31
C ASP A 553 4.94 13.49 -31.57
N ALA A 554 5.31 13.40 -30.29
CA ALA A 554 5.08 12.20 -29.49
C ALA A 554 3.69 12.22 -28.86
N VAL A 555 3.02 11.06 -28.83
CA VAL A 555 1.71 10.86 -28.21
C VAL A 555 1.77 9.66 -27.28
N SER A 556 1.12 9.76 -26.12
CA SER A 556 1.10 8.74 -25.09
C SER A 556 -0.29 8.61 -24.46
N ASP A 557 -0.79 7.38 -24.36
CA ASP A 557 -2.05 7.07 -23.70
C ASP A 557 -1.87 6.59 -22.24
N PHE A 558 -0.62 6.55 -21.77
CA PHE A 558 -0.27 6.05 -20.43
C PHE A 558 0.45 7.10 -19.57
N ASN A 559 1.30 7.94 -20.17
CA ASN A 559 1.88 9.06 -19.45
C ASN A 559 0.83 10.12 -19.24
N GLU A 560 0.76 10.65 -18.03
CA GLU A 560 -0.26 11.64 -17.70
C GLU A 560 0.28 13.07 -17.90
N GLY A 561 -0.60 13.98 -18.31
CA GLY A 561 -0.38 15.42 -18.31
C GLY A 561 -0.84 16.08 -17.00
N ASN A 562 -0.72 17.40 -16.89
CA ASN A 562 -1.05 18.21 -15.70
C ASN A 562 -2.29 17.69 -14.92
N ASP A 563 -2.16 17.47 -13.61
CA ASP A 563 -3.18 16.93 -12.69
C ASP A 563 -3.45 17.92 -11.53
N PRO A 564 -4.15 19.03 -11.81
CA PRO A 564 -4.40 20.04 -10.81
C PRO A 564 -5.46 19.57 -9.81
N PRO A 565 -5.28 19.79 -8.48
CA PRO A 565 -6.29 19.46 -7.48
C PRO A 565 -7.67 20.05 -7.82
N ALA A 566 -7.74 21.24 -8.41
CA ALA A 566 -9.01 21.87 -8.80
C ALA A 566 -9.87 21.02 -9.77
N ALA A 567 -9.27 20.08 -10.51
CA ALA A 567 -9.99 19.17 -11.40
C ALA A 567 -10.78 18.08 -10.66
N TRP A 568 -10.40 17.76 -9.43
CA TRP A 568 -10.98 16.67 -8.63
C TRP A 568 -12.37 16.99 -8.07
N ARG A 569 -12.76 18.27 -8.14
CA ARG A 569 -14.11 18.77 -7.84
C ARG A 569 -15.18 18.10 -8.71
N ASP A 570 -16.40 18.02 -8.19
CA ASP A 570 -17.53 17.38 -8.85
C ASP A 570 -17.99 18.21 -10.06
N ALA A 571 -17.78 17.66 -11.25
CA ALA A 571 -18.20 18.28 -12.50
C ALA A 571 -19.72 18.32 -12.69
N ASN A 572 -20.46 17.46 -11.97
CA ASN A 572 -21.90 17.30 -12.13
C ASN A 572 -22.72 18.05 -11.06
N LYS A 573 -22.05 18.80 -10.18
CA LYS A 573 -22.69 19.54 -9.10
C LYS A 573 -23.59 20.66 -9.64
N THR A 574 -24.89 20.59 -9.36
CA THR A 574 -25.86 21.57 -9.88
C THR A 574 -25.72 22.92 -9.17
N ASP A 575 -26.21 24.00 -9.78
CA ASP A 575 -26.19 25.32 -9.14
C ASP A 575 -27.03 25.36 -7.85
N ALA A 576 -28.01 24.47 -7.69
CA ALA A 576 -28.79 24.32 -6.46
C ALA A 576 -28.01 23.62 -5.34
N ASP A 577 -27.07 22.74 -5.69
CA ASP A 577 -26.23 21.99 -4.74
C ASP A 577 -24.97 22.77 -4.33
N LYS A 578 -24.64 23.85 -5.06
CA LYS A 578 -23.51 24.73 -4.74
C LYS A 578 -23.82 25.62 -3.55
N ARG A 579 -22.90 25.71 -2.60
CA ARG A 579 -22.97 26.60 -1.46
C ARG A 579 -22.25 27.92 -1.76
N ALA A 580 -22.89 29.04 -1.42
CA ALA A 580 -22.36 30.38 -1.69
C ALA A 580 -21.11 30.71 -0.87
N ASP A 581 -20.94 30.06 0.28
CA ASP A 581 -19.85 30.25 1.23
C ASP A 581 -18.81 29.13 1.22
N ASP A 582 -18.86 28.24 0.21
CA ASP A 582 -17.95 27.12 0.02
C ASP A 582 -16.85 27.48 -1.00
N PRO A 583 -15.56 27.39 -0.61
CA PRO A 583 -14.45 27.81 -1.48
C PRO A 583 -14.28 26.95 -2.74
N TYR A 584 -14.73 25.69 -2.74
CA TYR A 584 -14.63 24.80 -3.89
C TYR A 584 -15.72 25.10 -4.92
N ASP A 585 -16.94 25.38 -4.43
CA ASP A 585 -18.11 25.71 -5.27
C ASP A 585 -17.96 27.07 -5.93
N GLN A 586 -17.32 28.03 -5.23
CA GLN A 586 -17.05 29.37 -5.74
C GLN A 586 -15.72 29.48 -6.52
N TYR A 587 -14.92 28.40 -6.57
CA TYR A 587 -13.62 28.43 -7.23
C TYR A 587 -13.73 28.63 -8.75
N LYS A 588 -12.98 29.60 -9.26
CA LYS A 588 -12.90 29.91 -10.70
C LYS A 588 -11.62 29.34 -11.28
N ALA A 589 -11.76 28.36 -12.16
CA ALA A 589 -10.63 27.71 -12.83
C ALA A 589 -9.74 28.74 -13.56
N LYS A 590 -8.43 28.66 -13.33
CA LYS A 590 -7.43 29.55 -13.96
C LYS A 590 -6.96 29.07 -15.33
N ASN A 591 -7.17 27.80 -15.64
CA ASN A 591 -6.84 27.16 -16.92
C ASN A 591 -7.82 25.99 -17.20
N GLU A 592 -7.74 25.43 -18.40
CA GLU A 592 -8.60 24.34 -18.85
C GLU A 592 -8.44 23.08 -17.98
N ASP A 593 -7.20 22.73 -17.62
CA ASP A 593 -6.93 21.57 -16.77
C ASP A 593 -7.57 21.69 -15.38
N SER A 594 -7.75 22.92 -14.86
CA SER A 594 -8.32 23.21 -13.54
C SER A 594 -9.85 23.23 -13.51
N VAL A 595 -10.51 23.01 -14.65
CA VAL A 595 -11.96 22.83 -14.71
C VAL A 595 -12.32 21.53 -13.98
N ALA A 596 -13.43 21.56 -13.23
CA ALA A 596 -13.92 20.39 -12.51
C ALA A 596 -14.21 19.25 -13.49
N GLN A 597 -13.66 18.06 -13.22
CA GLN A 597 -13.78 16.85 -14.03
C GLN A 597 -14.14 15.62 -13.20
N GLY A 598 -14.04 15.72 -11.87
CA GLY A 598 -14.30 14.66 -10.92
C GLY A 598 -15.79 14.40 -10.67
N THR A 599 -16.04 13.62 -9.63
CA THR A 599 -17.36 13.23 -9.12
C THR A 599 -17.51 13.66 -7.66
N ALA A 600 -18.72 13.53 -7.11
CA ALA A 600 -18.96 13.76 -5.69
C ALA A 600 -17.98 12.96 -4.78
N ALA A 601 -17.62 11.73 -5.17
CA ALA A 601 -16.69 10.90 -4.40
C ALA A 601 -15.24 11.43 -4.46
N THR A 602 -14.77 11.88 -5.63
CA THR A 602 -13.42 12.44 -5.75
C THR A 602 -13.31 13.79 -5.08
N GLU A 603 -14.37 14.62 -5.10
CA GLU A 603 -14.42 15.88 -4.36
C GLU A 603 -14.41 15.64 -2.85
N ALA A 604 -15.15 14.64 -2.35
CA ALA A 604 -15.13 14.27 -0.93
C ALA A 604 -13.72 13.82 -0.47
N GLY A 605 -13.04 13.01 -1.30
CA GLY A 605 -11.64 12.62 -1.06
C GLY A 605 -10.68 13.81 -1.08
N GLN A 606 -10.83 14.73 -2.03
CA GLN A 606 -10.06 15.98 -2.08
C GLN A 606 -10.28 16.81 -0.80
N ARG A 607 -11.53 17.03 -0.40
CA ARG A 607 -11.87 17.78 0.82
C ARG A 607 -11.24 17.13 2.06
N TYR A 608 -11.18 15.81 2.12
CA TYR A 608 -10.53 15.08 3.21
C TYR A 608 -9.02 15.37 3.29
N GLU A 609 -8.30 15.30 2.16
CA GLU A 609 -6.88 15.69 2.12
C GLU A 609 -6.67 17.17 2.43
N ASP A 610 -7.46 18.05 1.84
CA ASP A 610 -7.34 19.49 2.04
C ASP A 610 -7.62 19.87 3.50
N ARG A 611 -8.57 19.22 4.18
CA ARG A 611 -8.78 19.41 5.63
C ARG A 611 -7.58 18.98 6.46
N ALA A 612 -6.94 17.87 6.13
CA ALA A 612 -5.72 17.46 6.82
C ALA A 612 -4.59 18.48 6.62
N LEU A 613 -4.46 19.03 5.41
CA LEU A 613 -3.56 20.14 5.12
C LEU A 613 -3.92 21.39 5.92
N MET A 614 -5.21 21.77 6.01
CA MET A 614 -5.66 22.93 6.79
C MET A 614 -5.37 22.78 8.27
N ARG A 615 -5.60 21.59 8.85
CA ARG A 615 -5.25 21.32 10.26
C ARG A 615 -3.75 21.44 10.50
N MET A 616 -2.94 20.94 9.58
CA MET A 616 -1.49 21.08 9.63
C MET A 616 -1.07 22.55 9.53
N GLU A 617 -1.58 23.31 8.57
CA GLU A 617 -1.25 24.73 8.39
C GLU A 617 -1.74 25.62 9.54
N ALA A 618 -2.91 25.32 10.11
CA ALA A 618 -3.46 26.05 11.25
C ALA A 618 -2.52 25.98 12.46
N ARG A 619 -2.00 24.79 12.79
CA ARG A 619 -1.02 24.60 13.87
C ARG A 619 0.29 25.38 13.64
N ARG A 620 0.65 25.62 12.38
CA ARG A 620 1.84 26.41 12.02
C ARG A 620 1.64 27.92 12.19
N THR A 621 0.40 28.40 12.26
CA THR A 621 0.15 29.84 12.47
C THR A 621 0.52 30.30 13.88
N LEU A 622 0.63 29.35 14.82
CA LEU A 622 0.77 29.61 16.27
C LEU A 622 -0.36 30.47 16.84
N ASN A 623 -1.49 30.58 16.14
CA ASN A 623 -2.68 31.22 16.67
C ASN A 623 -3.35 30.27 17.69
N THR A 624 -3.09 30.52 18.97
CA THR A 624 -3.61 29.69 20.06
C THR A 624 -5.12 29.79 20.22
N GLU A 625 -5.79 30.79 19.64
CA GLU A 625 -7.26 30.90 19.67
C GLU A 625 -7.93 29.90 18.73
N TRP A 626 -7.19 29.35 17.77
CA TRP A 626 -7.68 28.33 16.84
C TRP A 626 -7.43 26.90 17.31
N LEU A 627 -6.71 26.74 18.42
CA LEU A 627 -6.32 25.45 18.97
C LEU A 627 -6.95 25.26 20.35
N ASP A 628 -7.41 24.05 20.65
CA ASP A 628 -7.79 23.71 22.02
C ASP A 628 -6.57 23.39 22.90
N GLY A 629 -6.82 23.03 24.17
CA GLY A 629 -5.76 22.72 25.13
C GLY A 629 -4.89 21.51 24.77
N ASP A 630 -5.39 20.63 23.90
CA ASP A 630 -4.71 19.42 23.46
C ASP A 630 -3.99 19.60 22.10
N GLY A 631 -4.25 20.72 21.42
CA GLY A 631 -3.64 21.08 20.13
C GLY A 631 -4.47 20.64 18.92
N HIS A 632 -5.75 20.31 19.12
CA HIS A 632 -6.70 20.10 18.03
C HIS A 632 -7.18 21.44 17.47
N VAL A 633 -7.47 21.46 16.17
CA VAL A 633 -7.94 22.66 15.48
C VAL A 633 -9.45 22.78 15.69
N ILE A 634 -9.87 23.83 16.38
CA ILE A 634 -11.28 24.04 16.76
C ILE A 634 -12.12 24.25 15.49
N GLY A 635 -13.23 23.51 15.39
CA GLY A 635 -14.15 23.57 14.25
C GLY A 635 -13.73 22.75 13.02
N GLU A 636 -12.63 22.00 13.10
CA GLU A 636 -12.23 21.01 12.08
C GLU A 636 -12.44 19.56 12.54
N ASP A 637 -13.36 19.34 13.47
CA ASP A 637 -13.84 18.02 13.94
C ASP A 637 -15.21 17.63 13.34
N GLY A 638 -15.77 18.51 12.50
CA GLY A 638 -17.08 18.35 11.88
C GLY A 638 -18.26 18.63 12.81
N LYS A 639 -18.02 19.13 14.03
CA LYS A 639 -19.06 19.30 15.07
C LYS A 639 -18.96 20.64 15.81
N SER A 640 -17.76 21.07 16.15
CA SER A 640 -17.50 22.29 16.91
C SER A 640 -17.71 23.54 16.06
N GLU A 641 -18.15 24.63 16.68
CA GLU A 641 -18.21 25.93 16.03
C GLU A 641 -16.79 26.45 15.75
N MET A 642 -16.58 27.04 14.58
CA MET A 642 -15.28 27.60 14.20
C MET A 642 -15.02 28.91 14.96
N PRO A 643 -13.80 29.12 15.47
CA PRO A 643 -13.43 30.38 16.13
C PRO A 643 -13.40 31.54 15.13
N GLU A 644 -13.46 32.76 15.66
CA GLU A 644 -13.44 33.99 14.85
C GLU A 644 -12.21 34.02 13.92
N GLY A 645 -12.43 34.44 12.67
CA GLY A 645 -11.40 34.55 11.63
C GLY A 645 -10.89 33.24 11.04
N TYR A 646 -11.16 32.07 11.64
CA TYR A 646 -10.65 30.79 11.14
C TYR A 646 -11.25 30.40 9.79
N LYS A 647 -12.58 30.52 9.63
CA LYS A 647 -13.26 30.21 8.36
C LYS A 647 -12.68 31.03 7.20
N GLU A 648 -12.53 32.33 7.40
CA GLU A 648 -12.04 33.26 6.38
C GLU A 648 -10.58 32.96 5.99
N TRP A 649 -9.74 32.64 6.99
CA TRP A 649 -8.37 32.20 6.76
C TRP A 649 -8.31 30.88 5.98
N ARG A 650 -9.08 29.88 6.42
CA ARG A 650 -9.11 28.54 5.83
C ARG A 650 -9.58 28.57 4.39
N ASP A 651 -10.70 29.25 4.13
CA ASP A 651 -11.27 29.32 2.78
C ASP A 651 -10.29 30.01 1.81
N LYS A 652 -9.54 31.01 2.29
CA LYS A 652 -8.44 31.62 1.54
C LYS A 652 -7.29 30.65 1.29
N GLN A 653 -6.90 29.82 2.28
CA GLN A 653 -5.85 28.81 2.09
C GLN A 653 -6.28 27.74 1.08
N ILE A 654 -7.54 27.30 1.10
CA ILE A 654 -8.08 26.33 0.12
C ILE A 654 -7.97 26.90 -1.30
N VAL A 655 -8.46 28.12 -1.54
CA VAL A 655 -8.36 28.75 -2.87
C VAL A 655 -6.90 28.89 -3.31
N ASP A 656 -6.03 29.33 -2.41
CA ASP A 656 -4.59 29.45 -2.68
C ASP A 656 -3.93 28.08 -2.97
N TRP A 657 -4.37 27.00 -2.32
CA TRP A 657 -3.91 25.64 -2.58
C TRP A 657 -4.33 25.15 -3.97
N LEU A 658 -5.60 25.32 -4.33
CA LEU A 658 -6.12 25.00 -5.67
C LEU A 658 -5.36 25.78 -6.75
N ASP A 659 -5.05 27.06 -6.48
CA ASP A 659 -4.31 27.93 -7.39
C ASP A 659 -2.85 27.53 -7.55
N ARG A 660 -2.15 27.25 -6.44
CA ARG A 660 -0.75 26.78 -6.48
C ARG A 660 -0.64 25.45 -7.21
N GLY A 661 -1.63 24.58 -7.06
CA GLY A 661 -1.72 23.27 -7.71
C GLY A 661 -2.06 23.29 -9.21
N ALA A 662 -2.32 24.46 -9.82
CA ALA A 662 -2.77 24.56 -11.20
C ALA A 662 -1.80 24.01 -12.27
N THR A 663 -0.52 23.78 -11.90
CA THR A 663 0.51 23.17 -12.75
C THR A 663 1.12 21.91 -12.13
N ASN A 664 0.36 21.21 -11.27
CA ASN A 664 0.81 20.00 -10.62
C ASN A 664 1.02 18.87 -11.64
N SER A 665 2.23 18.36 -11.75
CA SER A 665 2.53 17.28 -12.69
C SER A 665 2.12 15.93 -12.09
N PRO A 666 1.42 15.07 -12.84
CA PRO A 666 1.18 13.71 -12.40
C PRO A 666 2.49 12.94 -12.38
N THR A 667 2.50 11.84 -11.63
CA THR A 667 3.73 11.11 -11.37
C THR A 667 3.76 9.72 -11.98
N ASN A 668 2.69 9.30 -12.68
CA ASN A 668 2.55 7.95 -13.24
C ASN A 668 2.68 6.82 -12.20
N HIS A 669 2.56 7.15 -10.91
CA HIS A 669 2.89 6.27 -9.79
C HIS A 669 1.81 5.22 -9.51
N SER A 670 0.53 5.59 -9.64
CA SER A 670 -0.60 4.68 -9.36
C SER A 670 -1.29 4.20 -10.62
N THR A 671 -0.94 4.73 -11.78
CA THR A 671 -1.57 4.48 -13.09
C THR A 671 -1.58 3.00 -13.49
N THR A 672 -0.61 2.22 -13.00
CA THR A 672 -0.55 0.76 -13.19
C THR A 672 -1.72 0.02 -12.52
N MET A 673 -2.24 0.55 -11.40
CA MET A 673 -3.26 -0.08 -10.56
C MET A 673 -4.63 0.62 -10.62
N THR A 674 -4.71 1.87 -11.06
CA THR A 674 -5.97 2.62 -11.08
C THR A 674 -6.83 2.37 -12.33
N ASN A 675 -6.37 1.54 -13.26
CA ASN A 675 -7.15 1.12 -14.43
C ASN A 675 -7.61 -0.34 -14.27
N PRO A 676 -8.93 -0.63 -14.21
CA PRO A 676 -9.45 -1.98 -14.09
C PRO A 676 -8.97 -2.91 -15.22
N GLU A 677 -8.75 -2.42 -16.43
CA GLU A 677 -8.26 -3.27 -17.53
C GLU A 677 -6.86 -3.82 -17.27
N HIS A 678 -6.01 -3.11 -16.53
CA HIS A 678 -4.68 -3.60 -16.19
C HIS A 678 -4.78 -4.81 -15.26
N ALA A 679 -5.71 -4.76 -14.31
CA ALA A 679 -5.96 -5.87 -13.40
C ALA A 679 -6.65 -7.05 -14.10
N GLU A 680 -7.60 -6.76 -14.99
CA GLU A 680 -8.30 -7.76 -15.80
C GLU A 680 -7.34 -8.54 -16.69
N LYS A 681 -6.45 -7.84 -17.39
CA LYS A 681 -5.61 -8.44 -18.43
C LYS A 681 -4.26 -8.92 -17.93
N ALA A 682 -3.69 -8.31 -16.87
CA ALA A 682 -2.39 -8.71 -16.31
C ALA A 682 -2.51 -9.34 -14.92
N LEU A 683 -3.03 -8.61 -13.93
CA LEU A 683 -3.02 -9.06 -12.53
C LEU A 683 -3.73 -10.40 -12.34
N ALA A 684 -4.88 -10.58 -12.98
CA ALA A 684 -5.65 -11.83 -12.93
C ALA A 684 -4.87 -13.07 -13.37
N TYR A 685 -3.78 -12.92 -14.13
CA TYR A 685 -2.92 -13.99 -14.62
C TYR A 685 -1.61 -14.14 -13.81
N ASP A 686 -1.35 -13.23 -12.87
CA ASP A 686 -0.18 -13.27 -11.99
C ASP A 686 -0.49 -13.72 -10.56
N VAL A 687 -1.77 -13.93 -10.23
CA VAL A 687 -2.19 -14.48 -8.93
C VAL A 687 -2.14 -16.01 -8.90
N ALA A 688 -1.86 -16.55 -7.71
CA ALA A 688 -1.96 -17.98 -7.41
C ALA A 688 -3.41 -18.47 -7.49
N VAL A 689 -3.62 -19.69 -7.99
CA VAL A 689 -4.97 -20.26 -8.20
C VAL A 689 -5.08 -21.65 -7.57
N GLY A 690 -6.19 -21.88 -6.88
CA GLY A 690 -6.58 -23.17 -6.29
C GLY A 690 -7.92 -23.03 -5.57
N ARG A 691 -8.25 -23.99 -4.70
CA ARG A 691 -9.57 -24.01 -4.04
C ARG A 691 -9.53 -23.25 -2.72
N CYS A 692 -10.47 -22.33 -2.56
CA CYS A 692 -10.74 -21.61 -1.33
C CYS A 692 -12.20 -21.85 -0.90
N TYR A 693 -12.37 -22.47 0.26
CA TYR A 693 -13.66 -22.77 0.88
C TYR A 693 -13.96 -21.88 2.09
N LEU A 694 -13.23 -20.76 2.24
CA LEU A 694 -13.55 -19.77 3.25
C LEU A 694 -14.98 -19.28 3.04
N THR A 695 -15.79 -19.38 4.09
CA THR A 695 -17.17 -18.93 4.07
C THR A 695 -17.25 -17.40 3.98
N GLU A 696 -18.40 -16.89 3.54
CA GLU A 696 -18.67 -15.43 3.54
C GLU A 696 -18.44 -14.81 4.92
N LYS A 697 -18.85 -15.51 5.99
CA LYS A 697 -18.63 -15.09 7.38
C LYS A 697 -17.13 -14.97 7.70
N GLN A 698 -16.34 -15.98 7.36
CA GLN A 698 -14.88 -15.95 7.56
C GLN A 698 -14.22 -14.84 6.75
N LEU A 699 -14.63 -14.62 5.50
CA LEU A 699 -14.13 -13.51 4.67
C LEU A 699 -14.49 -12.15 5.26
N LYS A 700 -15.71 -12.00 5.81
CA LYS A 700 -16.11 -10.77 6.53
C LYS A 700 -15.22 -10.54 7.74
N GLU A 701 -14.96 -11.57 8.54
CA GLU A 701 -14.06 -11.49 9.70
C GLU A 701 -12.63 -11.10 9.27
N LEU A 702 -12.08 -11.73 8.23
CA LEU A 702 -10.75 -11.41 7.70
C LEU A 702 -10.66 -9.98 7.15
N ARG A 703 -11.72 -9.48 6.50
CA ARG A 703 -11.80 -8.08 6.04
C ARG A 703 -11.82 -7.09 7.20
N ILE A 704 -12.48 -7.41 8.31
CA ILE A 704 -12.44 -6.62 9.56
C ILE A 704 -11.03 -6.64 10.16
N GLN A 705 -10.38 -7.80 10.19
CA GLN A 705 -9.00 -7.94 10.69
C GLN A 705 -7.98 -7.15 9.85
N ALA A 706 -8.19 -7.07 8.54
CA ALA A 706 -7.29 -6.43 7.58
C ALA A 706 -7.28 -4.90 7.71
N ASP A 707 -8.38 -4.27 8.12
CA ASP A 707 -8.46 -2.82 8.31
C ASP A 707 -8.19 -2.44 9.76
N TRP A 708 -7.06 -1.77 10.02
CA TRP A 708 -6.65 -1.33 11.36
C TRP A 708 -7.71 -0.49 12.10
N ARG A 709 -8.58 0.21 11.37
CA ARG A 709 -9.68 1.02 11.91
C ARG A 709 -10.80 0.15 12.48
N MET A 710 -10.95 -1.08 11.95
CA MET A 710 -12.04 -2.02 12.26
C MET A 710 -11.66 -3.13 13.23
N VAL A 711 -10.36 -3.30 13.55
CA VAL A 711 -9.85 -4.42 14.36
C VAL A 711 -10.54 -4.58 15.72
N ALA A 712 -11.11 -3.50 16.29
CA ALA A 712 -11.89 -3.59 17.51
C ALA A 712 -13.13 -4.51 17.38
N GLY A 713 -13.67 -4.68 16.18
CA GLY A 713 -14.77 -5.61 15.87
C GLY A 713 -14.33 -7.03 15.51
N ALA A 714 -13.02 -7.32 15.48
CA ALA A 714 -12.53 -8.68 15.27
C ALA A 714 -12.89 -9.59 16.47
N PRO A 715 -12.93 -10.93 16.30
CA PRO A 715 -13.12 -11.88 17.39
C PRO A 715 -12.11 -11.65 18.53
N ASP A 716 -12.52 -11.89 19.78
CA ASP A 716 -11.68 -11.61 20.96
C ASP A 716 -10.46 -12.53 21.07
N ASP A 717 -10.56 -13.74 20.51
CA ASP A 717 -9.48 -14.70 20.34
C ASP A 717 -8.66 -14.49 19.05
N GLY A 718 -9.01 -13.47 18.24
CA GLY A 718 -8.37 -13.18 16.97
C GLY A 718 -6.95 -12.64 17.09
N GLN A 719 -6.04 -13.11 16.22
CA GLN A 719 -4.60 -12.83 16.25
C GLN A 719 -4.24 -11.33 16.24
N VAL A 720 -5.09 -10.50 15.62
CA VAL A 720 -4.86 -9.06 15.46
C VAL A 720 -5.57 -8.19 16.49
N LYS A 721 -6.51 -8.73 17.27
CA LYS A 721 -7.40 -7.97 18.16
C LYS A 721 -6.62 -7.11 19.17
N LYS A 722 -5.52 -7.64 19.69
CA LYS A 722 -4.62 -6.94 20.62
C LYS A 722 -4.07 -5.62 20.08
N TYR A 723 -3.95 -5.47 18.76
CA TYR A 723 -3.48 -4.24 18.13
C TYR A 723 -4.56 -3.17 17.97
N ALA A 724 -5.83 -3.44 18.32
CA ALA A 724 -6.91 -2.45 18.27
C ALA A 724 -6.59 -1.20 19.12
N LYS A 725 -5.79 -1.37 20.19
CA LYS A 725 -5.35 -0.26 21.04
C LYS A 725 -4.50 0.75 20.27
N TYR A 726 -3.65 0.29 19.34
CA TYR A 726 -2.82 1.18 18.53
C TYR A 726 -3.64 2.21 17.76
N PHE A 727 -4.74 1.79 17.13
CA PHE A 727 -5.60 2.72 16.40
C PHE A 727 -6.21 3.80 17.31
N LYS A 728 -6.46 3.49 18.59
CA LYS A 728 -7.02 4.43 19.57
C LYS A 728 -5.98 5.36 20.17
N SER A 729 -4.78 4.87 20.49
CA SER A 729 -3.80 5.60 21.31
C SER A 729 -2.48 5.93 20.63
N GLY A 730 -2.15 5.32 19.49
CA GLY A 730 -0.82 5.41 18.88
C GLY A 730 0.25 4.57 19.58
N THR A 731 -0.15 3.69 20.51
CA THR A 731 0.78 2.87 21.31
C THR A 731 0.43 1.37 21.24
N VAL A 732 1.44 0.53 21.41
CA VAL A 732 1.31 -0.91 21.64
C VAL A 732 1.99 -1.22 22.97
N ASP A 733 1.35 -2.02 23.82
CA ASP A 733 1.83 -2.34 25.18
C ASP A 733 2.17 -1.10 26.02
N ASP A 734 1.40 -0.02 25.85
CA ASP A 734 1.62 1.29 26.48
C ASP A 734 2.97 1.96 26.16
N LEU A 735 3.67 1.45 25.13
CA LEU A 735 4.91 2.00 24.62
C LEU A 735 4.68 2.76 23.31
N PRO A 736 5.36 3.90 23.11
CA PRO A 736 5.51 4.50 21.79
C PRO A 736 6.14 3.50 20.81
N MET A 737 5.70 3.52 19.55
CA MET A 737 6.09 2.50 18.56
C MET A 737 7.60 2.32 18.40
N HIS A 738 8.36 3.42 18.41
CA HIS A 738 9.82 3.38 18.29
C HIS A 738 10.53 2.75 19.51
N LYS A 739 9.87 2.66 20.67
CA LYS A 739 10.38 1.92 21.84
C LYS A 739 9.90 0.48 21.80
N TRP A 740 8.65 0.26 21.41
CA TRP A 740 8.06 -1.08 21.33
C TRP A 740 8.86 -2.01 20.43
N VAL A 741 9.26 -1.58 19.22
CA VAL A 741 10.03 -2.44 18.29
C VAL A 741 11.44 -2.82 18.81
N HIS A 742 11.97 -2.07 19.77
CA HIS A 742 13.30 -2.29 20.38
C HIS A 742 13.20 -2.85 21.81
N ALA A 743 12.00 -3.13 22.30
CA ALA A 743 11.80 -3.71 23.62
C ALA A 743 12.28 -5.17 23.65
N GLU A 744 12.72 -5.63 24.83
CA GLU A 744 13.13 -7.01 25.02
C GLU A 744 11.96 -7.96 24.69
N LYS A 745 12.21 -8.96 23.83
CA LYS A 745 11.18 -9.92 23.35
C LYS A 745 9.98 -9.28 22.65
N SER A 746 10.16 -8.09 22.06
CA SER A 746 9.15 -7.49 21.21
C SER A 746 8.85 -8.40 20.02
N GLU A 747 7.57 -8.62 19.74
CA GLU A 747 7.14 -9.27 18.51
C GLU A 747 7.36 -8.40 17.26
N GLY A 748 7.59 -7.09 17.47
CA GLY A 748 8.02 -6.16 16.44
C GLY A 748 9.53 -6.09 16.27
N ALA A 749 10.32 -6.94 16.92
CA ALA A 749 11.77 -6.98 16.73
C ALA A 749 12.12 -7.31 15.27
N ILE A 750 13.24 -6.77 14.78
CA ILE A 750 13.71 -7.04 13.43
C ILE A 750 14.03 -8.54 13.27
N PRO A 751 13.45 -9.25 12.28
CA PRO A 751 13.82 -10.64 12.03
C PRO A 751 15.31 -10.76 11.64
N ASP A 752 16.03 -11.73 12.19
CA ASP A 752 17.47 -11.96 11.95
C ASP A 752 17.82 -12.14 10.46
N ALA A 753 16.85 -12.58 9.65
CA ALA A 753 16.99 -12.77 8.22
C ALA A 753 17.02 -11.45 7.42
N ILE A 754 16.70 -10.31 8.05
CA ILE A 754 16.82 -8.97 7.48
C ILE A 754 18.17 -8.38 7.91
N ALA A 755 19.06 -8.13 6.95
CA ALA A 755 20.37 -7.55 7.23
C ALA A 755 20.24 -6.03 7.44
N ASP A 756 20.96 -5.45 8.40
CA ASP A 756 21.06 -3.99 8.58
C ASP A 756 22.53 -3.58 8.64
N GLU A 757 23.14 -3.37 7.48
CA GLU A 757 24.53 -2.90 7.33
C GLU A 757 24.52 -1.59 6.54
N ARG A 758 25.14 -0.53 7.08
CA ARG A 758 25.15 0.80 6.44
C ARG A 758 26.49 1.12 5.77
N GLU A 759 26.46 1.93 4.71
CA GLU A 759 27.65 2.31 3.91
C GLU A 759 28.77 2.96 4.75
N GLY A 760 28.43 3.72 5.80
CA GLY A 760 29.41 4.15 6.80
C GLY A 760 30.39 5.23 6.35
N GLU A 761 30.09 5.92 5.26
CA GLU A 761 30.92 6.97 4.68
C GLU A 761 31.36 8.05 5.68
N PHE A 762 32.62 8.48 5.58
CA PHE A 762 33.24 9.37 6.58
C PHE A 762 32.53 10.73 6.71
N TYR A 763 32.05 11.29 5.59
CA TYR A 763 31.39 12.60 5.57
C TYR A 763 30.07 12.63 6.36
N LEU A 764 29.45 11.47 6.59
CA LEU A 764 28.22 11.35 7.38
C LEU A 764 28.45 11.57 8.88
N ARG A 765 29.68 11.38 9.37
CA ARG A 765 30.02 11.65 10.78
C ARG A 765 30.16 13.15 11.05
N VAL A 766 30.59 13.93 10.07
CA VAL A 766 30.75 15.40 10.17
C VAL A 766 29.39 16.09 10.10
N GLY A 767 28.51 15.64 9.20
CA GLY A 767 27.15 16.18 9.06
C GLY A 767 26.15 15.78 10.15
N GLY A 768 26.54 14.93 11.11
CA GLY A 768 25.73 14.59 12.28
C GLY A 768 26.08 15.37 13.56
N VAL A 769 27.14 16.18 13.52
CA VAL A 769 27.61 17.05 14.62
C VAL A 769 27.19 18.51 14.39
N ILE A 770 26.82 18.85 13.15
CA ILE A 770 26.28 20.14 12.70
C ILE A 770 24.79 19.96 12.45
#